data_AF-A0A7J5EF17-F1
#
_entry.id   AF-A0A7J5EF17-F1
#
_cell.length_a   1.000
_cell.length_b   1.000
_cell.length_c   1.000
_cell.angle_alpha   90.00
_cell.angle_beta   90.00
_cell.angle_gamma   90.00
#
_symmetry.space_group_name_H-M   'P 1'
#
loop_
_entity.id
_entity.type
_entity.pdbx_description
1 polymer ?
#
loop_
_entity_poly.entity_id
_entity_poly.type
_entity_poly.pdbx_seq_one_letter_code
_entity_poly.pdbx_strand_id
1 'polypeptide(L)'
;MKKVILFTIAFLLFTQVSKAIKVRFTVANMSVNVAEGSIGVFTFFEIYPDDFVQTDSTDFIELIDFPEINYNDIHEIMIEKTILTSDYTPIFNRLTSFILTDSIGFGDYTDEDFIQGSTYAYRLSAITHLGQQLNLINKSMSTGIANPIMNCAKLNNIYRKAGHNTYQNSVFPSFAGGLFNSLFYTRVLELDVWNNNNNGVWDVRHIGSGNKNNCGFGTTGNNTFIFCLNDVNNWHTQHPNHDPIIVHIDLKQNFNFTHTPLMLDNWLNVIFGSQNIYKPRDLIGNNFANMRAAAQQNNWPSMGDLTGKIIIVLTGDGGKVSKYIADRSLNAIAFSAAKVENNTDVNDLTRAGIWSGLENDIVFYNMQQFGSPFVGGDADFNTGFFTSSLNYINRTYGGGFFGQPGDYSNSEYDHAIDFNMNNIAVANITSAFYPLENGIQWLPDVTYPALVNDHIYSNYQNVTQAAIYNIVATDLIVEPEAHYRMIAGNSIDLQNNVDIKEGSDVDIRIDNCTNTGSYNLRQSAGEQLTQEEINVLMHELDKELYGYTPADEKEIVRLYVYPNPTSNIVNISYTNYLLNNAIFTLYDLTGRLVKTENYTPQTEGNQHFSLSINELKTGTYFYTLQVGEQTYNGKVVKINQ
;
A
#
# COMPACT_ATOMS: atom_id res chain seq x y z
N MET A 1 -14.33 55.76 63.36
CA MET A 1 -14.66 54.63 62.45
C MET A 1 -14.83 55.17 61.03
N LYS A 2 -13.85 54.95 60.15
CA LYS A 2 -13.99 55.14 58.70
C LYS A 2 -13.42 53.87 58.06
N LYS A 3 -14.29 53.06 57.44
CA LYS A 3 -13.92 51.86 56.68
C LYS A 3 -13.37 52.31 55.32
N VAL A 4 -12.16 51.88 55.01
CA VAL A 4 -11.59 51.94 53.65
C VAL A 4 -11.92 50.59 52.99
N ILE A 5 -12.62 50.65 51.86
CA ILE A 5 -12.94 49.50 51.02
C ILE A 5 -11.81 49.40 49.99
N LEU A 6 -11.04 48.31 50.02
CA LEU A 6 -10.12 47.93 48.95
C LEU A 6 -10.92 47.20 47.86
N PHE A 7 -10.91 47.72 46.63
CA PHE A 7 -11.35 46.99 45.45
C PHE A 7 -10.21 46.12 44.94
N THR A 8 -10.36 44.80 44.98
CA THR A 8 -9.49 43.85 44.30
C THR A 8 -9.99 43.71 42.85
N ILE A 9 -9.21 44.19 41.88
CA ILE A 9 -9.47 43.94 40.45
C ILE A 9 -8.89 42.57 40.14
N ALA A 10 -9.76 41.59 39.91
CA ALA A 10 -9.37 40.29 39.36
C ALA A 10 -9.16 40.44 37.84
N PHE A 11 -7.92 40.32 37.37
CA PHE A 11 -7.63 40.14 35.96
C PHE A 11 -8.07 38.72 35.58
N LEU A 12 -9.24 38.59 34.94
CA LEU A 12 -9.60 37.40 34.20
C LEU A 12 -8.75 37.35 32.92
N LEU A 13 -7.71 36.52 32.93
CA LEU A 13 -7.08 36.05 31.70
C LEU A 13 -8.11 35.19 30.95
N PHE A 14 -8.78 35.79 29.97
CA PHE A 14 -9.45 35.03 28.92
C PHE A 14 -8.34 34.40 28.07
N THR A 15 -8.10 33.10 28.26
CA THR A 15 -7.43 32.30 27.25
C THR A 15 -8.36 32.26 26.05
N GLN A 16 -8.11 33.09 25.03
CA GLN A 16 -8.72 32.84 23.72
C GLN A 16 -8.21 31.47 23.28
N VAL A 17 -9.13 30.53 23.09
CA VAL A 17 -8.85 29.30 22.36
C VAL A 17 -8.46 29.77 20.96
N SER A 18 -7.19 29.60 20.59
CA SER A 18 -6.72 29.92 19.25
C SER A 18 -7.57 29.11 18.27
N LYS A 19 -8.25 29.81 17.37
CA LYS A 19 -8.98 29.21 16.27
C LYS A 19 -7.95 28.63 15.31
N ALA A 20 -7.90 27.31 15.18
CA ALA A 20 -6.91 26.62 14.36
C ALA A 20 -7.64 25.71 13.39
N ILE A 21 -7.50 25.93 12.08
CA ILE A 21 -7.87 24.89 11.13
C ILE A 21 -6.97 23.67 11.33
N LYS A 22 -7.50 22.51 11.01
CA LYS A 22 -6.70 21.28 10.89
C LYS A 22 -6.69 20.84 9.45
N VAL A 23 -5.52 20.45 8.97
CA VAL A 23 -5.32 20.06 7.58
C VAL A 23 -4.77 18.64 7.53
N ARG A 24 -5.32 17.84 6.62
CA ARG A 24 -4.70 16.61 6.12
C ARG A 24 -4.32 16.84 4.66
N PHE A 25 -3.11 16.46 4.28
CA PHE A 25 -2.70 16.43 2.88
C PHE A 25 -1.92 15.15 2.61
N THR A 26 -2.51 14.31 1.77
CA THR A 26 -1.93 13.03 1.32
C THR A 26 -1.42 13.22 -0.10
N VAL A 27 -0.17 12.83 -0.30
CA VAL A 27 0.42 12.65 -1.62
C VAL A 27 0.87 11.20 -1.68
N ALA A 28 0.32 10.44 -2.61
CA ALA A 28 0.55 9.02 -2.73
C ALA A 28 0.91 8.68 -4.18
N ASN A 29 1.91 7.84 -4.34
CA ASN A 29 2.23 7.31 -5.66
C ASN A 29 1.16 6.29 -6.06
N MET A 30 0.58 6.43 -7.25
CA MET A 30 -0.47 5.53 -7.72
C MET A 30 0.08 4.20 -8.25
N SER A 31 1.42 4.09 -8.34
CA SER A 31 2.10 2.84 -8.64
C SER A 31 3.60 2.87 -8.34
N VAL A 32 4.10 1.85 -7.64
CA VAL A 32 5.53 1.59 -7.56
C VAL A 32 5.81 0.09 -7.31
N ASN A 33 6.84 -0.42 -7.99
CA ASN A 33 7.24 -1.84 -8.20
C ASN A 33 6.50 -2.67 -9.25
N VAL A 34 6.07 -2.03 -10.35
CA VAL A 34 5.34 -2.71 -11.42
C VAL A 34 5.88 -2.37 -12.80
N ALA A 35 5.44 -3.13 -13.79
CA ALA A 35 5.84 -3.04 -15.18
C ALA A 35 5.75 -1.62 -15.79
N GLU A 36 4.81 -0.80 -15.34
CA GLU A 36 4.60 0.57 -15.83
C GLU A 36 5.34 1.65 -15.03
N GLY A 37 5.91 1.31 -13.87
CA GLY A 37 6.41 2.31 -12.92
C GLY A 37 5.24 3.10 -12.31
N SER A 38 5.49 4.34 -11.92
CA SER A 38 4.41 5.24 -11.51
C SER A 38 3.54 5.59 -12.71
N ILE A 39 2.22 5.49 -12.52
CA ILE A 39 1.20 5.84 -13.52
C ILE A 39 0.54 7.19 -13.21
N GLY A 40 0.79 7.73 -12.03
CA GLY A 40 0.25 8.99 -11.54
C GLY A 40 0.69 9.26 -10.11
N VAL A 41 0.49 10.49 -9.67
CA VAL A 41 0.55 10.86 -8.26
C VAL A 41 -0.84 11.32 -7.84
N PHE A 42 -1.40 10.64 -6.85
CA PHE A 42 -2.67 10.98 -6.26
C PHE A 42 -2.45 11.96 -5.13
N THR A 43 -3.21 13.04 -5.14
CA THR A 43 -3.23 14.04 -4.07
C THR A 43 -4.63 14.12 -3.49
N PHE A 44 -4.74 14.22 -2.17
CA PHE A 44 -6.00 14.38 -1.46
C PHE A 44 -5.79 15.28 -0.25
N PHE A 45 -6.75 16.17 0.01
CA PHE A 45 -6.74 16.98 1.21
C PHE A 45 -8.09 17.00 1.92
N GLU A 46 -8.02 17.28 3.22
CA GLU A 46 -9.15 17.64 4.05
C GLU A 46 -8.76 18.86 4.88
N ILE A 47 -9.69 19.80 5.04
CA ILE A 47 -9.57 20.97 5.89
C ILE A 47 -10.76 21.00 6.81
N TYR A 48 -10.46 21.03 8.10
CA TYR A 48 -11.42 21.03 9.16
C TYR A 48 -11.59 22.43 9.75
N PRO A 49 -12.81 22.77 10.17
CA PRO A 49 -13.08 24.05 10.81
C PRO A 49 -12.46 24.11 12.21
N ASP A 50 -12.32 25.33 12.73
CA ASP A 50 -11.57 25.63 13.94
C ASP A 50 -12.06 24.89 15.21
N ASP A 51 -13.31 24.44 15.21
CA ASP A 51 -13.97 23.74 16.31
C ASP A 51 -13.97 22.21 16.14
N PHE A 52 -13.26 21.68 15.15
CA PHE A 52 -13.21 20.25 14.89
C PHE A 52 -12.56 19.47 16.04
N VAL A 53 -13.37 18.61 16.65
CA VAL A 53 -12.97 17.60 17.63
C VAL A 53 -12.96 16.25 16.92
N GLN A 54 -11.82 15.58 16.90
CA GLN A 54 -11.72 14.21 16.40
C GLN A 54 -12.52 13.30 17.34
N THR A 55 -13.68 12.82 16.89
CA THR A 55 -14.59 11.99 17.71
C THR A 55 -14.34 10.50 17.59
N ASP A 56 -13.56 10.08 16.59
CA ASP A 56 -13.30 8.67 16.29
C ASP A 56 -11.91 8.27 16.78
N SER A 57 -11.82 7.09 17.41
CA SER A 57 -10.58 6.49 17.94
C SER A 57 -9.66 5.92 16.85
N THR A 58 -9.75 6.42 15.62
CA THR A 58 -8.84 6.04 14.54
C THR A 58 -7.56 6.85 14.67
N ASP A 59 -6.62 6.34 15.46
CA ASP A 59 -5.26 6.85 15.72
C ASP A 59 -4.38 7.00 14.45
N PHE A 60 -4.95 6.88 13.25
CA PHE A 60 -4.23 6.80 11.97
C PHE A 60 -4.21 8.12 11.18
N ILE A 61 -4.81 9.18 11.71
CA ILE A 61 -4.96 10.44 11.00
C ILE A 61 -3.87 11.43 11.47
N GLU A 62 -2.88 11.70 10.61
CA GLU A 62 -1.96 12.83 10.78
C GLU A 62 -2.69 14.14 10.43
N LEU A 63 -3.11 14.90 11.45
CA LEU A 63 -3.63 16.27 11.31
C LEU A 63 -2.56 17.29 11.68
N ILE A 64 -2.45 18.35 10.90
CA ILE A 64 -1.54 19.47 11.18
C ILE A 64 -2.37 20.72 11.49
N ASP A 65 -2.02 21.40 12.58
CA ASP A 65 -2.71 22.59 13.08
C ASP A 65 -2.14 23.88 12.48
N PHE A 66 -3.00 24.79 12.04
CA PHE A 66 -2.63 26.14 11.59
C PHE A 66 -3.36 27.20 12.42
N PRO A 67 -2.78 27.61 13.57
CA PRO A 67 -3.47 28.41 14.58
C PRO A 67 -3.73 29.87 14.20
N GLU A 68 -3.19 30.32 13.07
CA GLU A 68 -3.32 31.69 12.58
C GLU A 68 -4.31 31.82 11.40
N ILE A 69 -4.89 30.70 10.95
CA ILE A 69 -5.82 30.66 9.81
C ILE A 69 -7.21 30.29 10.33
N ASN A 70 -8.20 31.08 9.97
CA ASN A 70 -9.61 30.81 10.25
C ASN A 70 -10.26 30.19 9.01
N TYR A 71 -11.00 29.10 9.22
CA TYR A 71 -11.68 28.38 8.15
C TYR A 71 -12.54 29.29 7.26
N ASN A 72 -13.28 30.23 7.88
CA ASN A 72 -14.21 31.11 7.16
C ASN A 72 -13.53 32.19 6.32
N ASP A 73 -12.22 32.38 6.48
CA ASP A 73 -11.46 33.34 5.68
C ASP A 73 -11.00 32.71 4.36
N ILE A 74 -11.05 31.38 4.25
CA ILE A 74 -10.60 30.62 3.08
C ILE A 74 -11.69 30.61 2.00
N HIS A 75 -11.33 31.10 0.82
CA HIS A 75 -12.19 31.07 -0.37
C HIS A 75 -11.95 29.85 -1.24
N GLU A 76 -10.68 29.54 -1.50
CA GLU A 76 -10.25 28.55 -2.48
C GLU A 76 -9.03 27.81 -1.95
N ILE A 77 -8.95 26.50 -2.23
CA ILE A 77 -7.79 25.66 -1.97
C ILE A 77 -7.14 25.30 -3.30
N MET A 78 -5.82 25.31 -3.35
CA MET A 78 -5.01 24.98 -4.51
C MET A 78 -4.08 23.83 -4.19
N ILE A 79 -3.91 22.95 -5.18
CA ILE A 79 -2.83 21.98 -5.20
C ILE A 79 -1.85 22.44 -6.27
N GLU A 80 -0.58 22.53 -5.88
CA GLU A 80 0.51 22.98 -6.72
C GLU A 80 1.62 21.91 -6.73
N LYS A 81 2.41 21.85 -7.80
CA LYS A 81 3.55 20.94 -7.91
C LYS A 81 4.81 21.64 -8.40
N THR A 82 5.96 21.08 -8.01
CA THR A 82 7.26 21.43 -8.58
C THR A 82 8.15 20.19 -8.61
N ILE A 83 9.06 20.13 -9.58
CA ILE A 83 10.10 19.09 -9.62
C ILE A 83 11.23 19.50 -8.69
N LEU A 84 11.73 18.57 -7.88
CA LEU A 84 12.90 18.78 -7.04
C LEU A 84 14.15 18.31 -7.79
N THR A 85 15.16 19.17 -7.81
CA THR A 85 16.50 18.87 -8.34
C THR A 85 17.53 19.37 -7.34
N SER A 86 18.70 18.75 -7.29
CA SER A 86 19.76 19.11 -6.33
C SER A 86 20.25 20.56 -6.42
N ASP A 87 20.09 21.23 -7.57
CA ASP A 87 20.73 22.52 -7.88
C ASP A 87 19.77 23.74 -8.02
N TYR A 88 18.50 23.68 -7.60
CA TYR A 88 17.52 24.72 -7.96
C TYR A 88 16.51 25.11 -6.86
N THR A 89 16.15 26.40 -6.81
CA THR A 89 15.00 26.92 -6.04
C THR A 89 13.69 26.65 -6.78
N PRO A 90 12.81 25.77 -6.29
CA PRO A 90 11.68 25.27 -7.05
C PRO A 90 10.60 26.32 -7.32
N ILE A 91 10.04 26.32 -8.53
CA ILE A 91 8.87 27.13 -8.91
C ILE A 91 7.64 26.22 -8.90
N PHE A 92 6.64 26.56 -8.10
CA PHE A 92 5.38 25.83 -8.01
C PHE A 92 4.43 26.23 -9.14
N ASN A 93 3.87 25.23 -9.81
CA ASN A 93 2.82 25.38 -10.81
C ASN A 93 1.50 24.85 -10.24
N ARG A 94 0.43 25.62 -10.40
CA ARG A 94 -0.91 25.21 -9.99
C ARG A 94 -1.41 24.05 -10.85
N LEU A 95 -1.82 22.96 -10.20
CA LEU A 95 -2.45 21.80 -10.82
C LEU A 95 -3.96 21.96 -10.91
N THR A 96 -4.58 22.30 -9.79
CA THR A 96 -6.03 22.37 -9.66
C THR A 96 -6.44 23.30 -8.51
N SER A 97 -7.73 23.58 -8.40
CA SER A 97 -8.30 24.25 -7.24
C SER A 97 -9.74 23.85 -6.92
N PHE A 98 -10.13 24.17 -5.70
CA PHE A 98 -11.40 23.80 -5.10
C PHE A 98 -11.97 25.00 -4.34
N ILE A 99 -13.21 25.37 -4.63
CA ILE A 99 -13.92 26.42 -3.89
C ILE A 99 -14.54 25.77 -2.65
N LEU A 100 -14.28 26.31 -1.46
CA LEU A 100 -14.91 25.82 -0.24
C LEU A 100 -16.36 26.32 -0.15
N THR A 101 -17.31 25.39 -0.02
CA THR A 101 -18.73 25.71 0.12
C THR A 101 -19.36 25.25 1.43
N ASP A 102 -18.71 24.32 2.14
CA ASP A 102 -19.25 23.61 3.31
C ASP A 102 -18.34 23.79 4.54
N SER A 103 -18.78 23.31 5.71
CA SER A 103 -18.00 23.40 6.96
C SER A 103 -16.78 22.49 7.00
N ILE A 104 -16.69 21.45 6.16
CA ILE A 104 -15.49 20.64 5.96
C ILE A 104 -15.13 20.70 4.48
N GLY A 105 -13.90 21.09 4.18
CA GLY A 105 -13.39 21.21 2.84
C GLY A 105 -12.59 19.98 2.48
N PHE A 106 -12.84 19.38 1.32
CA PHE A 106 -11.98 18.30 0.81
C PHE A 106 -11.87 18.36 -0.70
N GLY A 107 -10.87 17.69 -1.23
CA GLY A 107 -10.68 17.55 -2.68
C GLY A 107 -9.53 16.62 -2.99
N ASP A 108 -9.58 16.03 -4.17
CA ASP A 108 -8.53 15.18 -4.71
C ASP A 108 -8.17 15.54 -6.14
N TYR A 109 -6.93 15.23 -6.52
CA TYR A 109 -6.44 15.40 -7.87
C TYR A 109 -5.41 14.33 -8.22
N THR A 110 -5.54 13.80 -9.43
CA THR A 110 -4.62 12.83 -10.01
C THR A 110 -3.71 13.55 -11.01
N ASP A 111 -2.41 13.59 -10.70
CA ASP A 111 -1.37 14.15 -11.56
C ASP A 111 -0.74 13.07 -12.44
N GLU A 112 -1.08 13.07 -13.72
CA GLU A 112 -0.52 12.15 -14.73
C GLU A 112 0.64 12.78 -15.54
N ASP A 113 0.89 14.08 -15.34
CA ASP A 113 1.91 14.84 -16.04
C ASP A 113 3.22 14.87 -15.23
N PHE A 114 3.92 13.75 -15.21
CA PHE A 114 5.17 13.60 -14.47
C PHE A 114 6.20 12.84 -15.31
N ILE A 115 7.45 12.97 -14.87
CA ILE A 115 8.61 12.26 -15.36
C ILE A 115 8.84 11.09 -14.38
N GLN A 116 9.00 9.89 -14.89
CA GLN A 116 9.30 8.71 -14.06
C GLN A 116 10.70 8.81 -13.47
N GLY A 117 10.88 8.35 -12.24
CA GLY A 117 12.16 8.46 -11.55
C GLY A 117 12.50 9.89 -11.12
N SER A 118 11.51 10.78 -11.04
CA SER A 118 11.71 12.14 -10.53
C SER A 118 11.19 12.26 -9.11
N THR A 119 11.80 13.15 -8.33
CA THR A 119 11.24 13.63 -7.08
C THR A 119 10.47 14.94 -7.29
N TYR A 120 9.28 15.04 -6.70
CA TYR A 120 8.42 16.21 -6.73
C TYR A 120 8.13 16.69 -5.31
N ALA A 121 7.87 17.99 -5.16
CA ALA A 121 7.16 18.55 -4.02
C ALA A 121 5.78 19.01 -4.46
N TYR A 122 4.77 18.61 -3.71
CA TYR A 122 3.41 19.09 -3.85
C TYR A 122 3.10 20.02 -2.69
N ARG A 123 2.41 21.11 -2.99
CA ARG A 123 2.04 22.14 -2.03
C ARG A 123 0.53 22.30 -2.00
N LEU A 124 -0.04 22.27 -0.80
CA LEU A 124 -1.41 22.69 -0.56
C LEU A 124 -1.38 24.16 -0.12
N SER A 125 -2.16 24.99 -0.78
CA SER A 125 -2.26 26.43 -0.51
C SER A 125 -3.71 26.86 -0.39
N ALA A 126 -3.99 27.86 0.42
CA ALA A 126 -5.30 28.51 0.54
C ALA A 126 -5.25 29.93 -0.03
N ILE A 127 -6.30 30.33 -0.74
CA ILE A 127 -6.57 31.73 -1.10
C ILE A 127 -7.70 32.23 -0.21
N THR A 128 -7.46 33.33 0.49
CA THR A 128 -8.49 33.96 1.33
C THR A 128 -9.49 34.75 0.49
N HIS A 129 -10.63 35.13 1.07
CA HIS A 129 -11.59 36.04 0.43
C HIS A 129 -11.00 37.42 0.08
N LEU A 130 -9.83 37.78 0.62
CA LEU A 130 -9.09 38.99 0.29
C LEU A 130 -8.08 38.79 -0.86
N GLY A 131 -8.00 37.59 -1.43
CA GLY A 131 -7.05 37.23 -2.48
C GLY A 131 -5.63 36.96 -1.99
N GLN A 132 -5.42 36.80 -0.68
CA GLN A 132 -4.12 36.45 -0.12
C GLN A 132 -3.89 34.94 -0.24
N GLN A 133 -2.77 34.54 -0.83
CA GLN A 133 -2.33 33.14 -0.84
C GLN A 133 -1.57 32.82 0.46
N LEU A 134 -1.93 31.72 1.10
CA LEU A 134 -1.33 31.14 2.29
C LEU A 134 -0.86 29.74 1.93
N ASN A 135 0.43 29.47 2.06
CA ASN A 135 0.93 28.11 1.92
C ASN A 135 0.51 27.35 3.20
N LEU A 136 -0.02 26.13 3.05
CA LEU A 136 -0.44 25.30 4.18
C LEU A 136 0.57 24.19 4.46
N ILE A 137 0.88 23.36 3.46
CA ILE A 137 1.76 22.22 3.69
C ILE A 137 2.45 21.79 2.40
N ASN A 138 3.72 21.40 2.51
CA ASN A 138 4.43 20.72 1.45
C ASN A 138 4.53 19.21 1.78
N LYS A 139 4.40 18.35 0.78
CA LYS A 139 4.71 16.92 0.87
C LYS A 139 5.54 16.53 -0.35
N SER A 140 6.61 15.77 -0.16
CA SER A 140 7.40 15.22 -1.26
C SER A 140 6.87 13.88 -1.72
N MET A 141 7.14 13.55 -2.98
CA MET A 141 6.85 12.24 -3.57
C MET A 141 7.91 11.92 -4.63
N SER A 142 8.40 10.69 -4.63
CA SER A 142 9.24 10.19 -5.73
C SER A 142 8.44 9.24 -6.59
N THR A 143 8.50 9.44 -7.90
CA THR A 143 7.90 8.54 -8.89
C THR A 143 8.88 7.41 -9.18
N GLY A 144 8.39 6.17 -9.18
CA GLY A 144 9.19 5.01 -9.55
C GLY A 144 9.35 4.90 -11.05
N ILE A 145 10.51 4.42 -11.45
CA ILE A 145 10.78 4.00 -12.82
C ILE A 145 10.13 2.64 -13.04
N ALA A 146 9.61 2.42 -14.25
CA ALA A 146 9.18 1.10 -14.68
C ALA A 146 10.25 0.03 -14.42
N ASN A 147 9.85 -1.05 -13.75
CA ASN A 147 10.67 -2.25 -13.63
C ASN A 147 10.15 -3.29 -14.65
N PRO A 148 10.66 -3.30 -15.89
CA PRO A 148 10.08 -4.12 -16.95
C PRO A 148 10.24 -5.62 -16.69
N ILE A 149 11.16 -6.02 -15.81
CA ILE A 149 11.32 -7.41 -15.39
C ILE A 149 10.03 -7.92 -14.73
N MET A 150 9.25 -7.07 -14.05
CA MET A 150 7.95 -7.43 -13.47
C MET A 150 6.93 -7.93 -14.49
N ASN A 151 6.99 -7.49 -15.76
CA ASN A 151 6.11 -7.99 -16.81
C ASN A 151 6.21 -9.49 -17.04
N CYS A 152 7.35 -10.07 -16.69
CA CYS A 152 7.63 -11.48 -16.82
C CYS A 152 7.31 -12.29 -15.57
N ALA A 153 7.05 -11.63 -14.43
CA ALA A 153 6.65 -12.31 -13.21
C ALA A 153 5.28 -12.95 -13.42
N LYS A 154 5.14 -14.24 -13.10
CA LYS A 154 3.83 -14.91 -13.10
C LYS A 154 3.01 -14.48 -11.90
N LEU A 155 1.68 -14.43 -12.06
CA LEU A 155 0.77 -13.98 -11.02
C LEU A 155 0.94 -14.74 -9.69
N ASN A 156 1.24 -16.03 -9.74
CA ASN A 156 1.46 -16.88 -8.56
C ASN A 156 2.84 -16.71 -7.90
N ASN A 157 3.75 -15.95 -8.51
CA ASN A 157 5.11 -15.71 -8.03
C ASN A 157 5.31 -14.29 -7.48
N ILE A 158 4.24 -13.51 -7.37
CA ILE A 158 4.29 -12.17 -6.79
C ILE A 158 3.58 -12.13 -5.43
N TYR A 159 4.03 -11.20 -4.61
CA TYR A 159 3.41 -10.84 -3.33
C TYR A 159 2.77 -9.47 -3.48
N ARG A 160 1.60 -9.25 -2.89
CA ARG A 160 0.76 -8.07 -3.08
C ARG A 160 0.16 -7.63 -1.76
N LYS A 161 0.17 -6.32 -1.50
CA LYS A 161 -0.70 -5.71 -0.49
C LYS A 161 -2.15 -5.85 -0.95
N ALA A 162 -2.98 -6.51 -0.15
CA ALA A 162 -4.42 -6.65 -0.38
C ALA A 162 -5.19 -5.84 0.65
N GLY A 163 -6.39 -5.38 0.29
CA GLY A 163 -7.32 -4.80 1.25
C GLY A 163 -8.15 -5.88 1.96
N HIS A 164 -8.30 -5.73 3.26
CA HIS A 164 -9.28 -6.48 4.05
C HIS A 164 -10.53 -5.62 4.23
N ASN A 165 -11.68 -6.11 3.74
CA ASN A 165 -12.96 -5.41 3.77
C ASN A 165 -12.91 -4.00 3.17
N THR A 166 -12.29 -3.87 1.98
CA THR A 166 -12.00 -2.57 1.33
C THR A 166 -13.23 -1.70 1.10
N TYR A 167 -14.43 -2.30 1.06
CA TYR A 167 -15.70 -1.59 0.98
C TYR A 167 -16.07 -0.79 2.24
N GLN A 168 -15.37 -0.94 3.37
CA GLN A 168 -15.72 -0.24 4.61
C GLN A 168 -15.23 1.20 4.63
N ASN A 169 -16.07 2.12 5.13
CA ASN A 169 -15.69 3.52 5.30
C ASN A 169 -14.50 3.72 6.27
N SER A 170 -14.26 2.78 7.18
CA SER A 170 -13.11 2.79 8.08
C SER A 170 -11.79 2.47 7.37
N VAL A 171 -11.83 1.80 6.22
CA VAL A 171 -10.64 1.50 5.39
C VAL A 171 -10.34 2.68 4.47
N PHE A 172 -11.37 3.14 3.74
CA PHE A 172 -11.26 4.33 2.90
C PHE A 172 -12.62 5.06 2.88
N PRO A 173 -12.72 6.30 3.38
CA PRO A 173 -14.01 6.98 3.48
C PRO A 173 -14.65 7.30 2.12
N SER A 174 -15.98 7.21 2.02
CA SER A 174 -16.71 7.52 0.78
C SER A 174 -16.50 8.95 0.28
N PHE A 175 -16.44 9.91 1.20
CA PHE A 175 -16.23 11.32 0.86
C PHE A 175 -14.82 11.57 0.28
N ALA A 176 -13.85 10.71 0.57
CA ALA A 176 -12.51 10.76 0.01
C ALA A 176 -12.38 10.01 -1.34
N GLY A 177 -13.49 9.49 -1.89
CA GLY A 177 -13.55 8.71 -3.12
C GLY A 177 -13.69 7.19 -2.92
N GLY A 178 -13.75 6.72 -1.68
CA GLY A 178 -14.18 5.36 -1.33
C GLY A 178 -13.44 4.21 -2.04
N LEU A 179 -14.21 3.24 -2.52
CA LEU A 179 -13.67 2.05 -3.18
C LEU A 179 -12.90 2.37 -4.47
N PHE A 180 -13.32 3.39 -5.23
CA PHE A 180 -12.63 3.83 -6.44
C PHE A 180 -11.20 4.28 -6.13
N ASN A 181 -11.02 5.18 -5.15
CA ASN A 181 -9.68 5.68 -4.78
C ASN A 181 -8.84 4.63 -4.02
N SER A 182 -9.46 3.59 -3.44
CA SER A 182 -8.73 2.46 -2.86
C SER A 182 -7.85 1.73 -3.89
N LEU A 183 -8.24 1.75 -5.17
CA LEU A 183 -7.46 1.17 -6.25
C LEU A 183 -6.13 1.88 -6.47
N PHE A 184 -5.90 3.09 -5.95
CA PHE A 184 -4.58 3.72 -6.01
C PHE A 184 -3.57 3.16 -5.00
N TYR A 185 -4.04 2.42 -3.99
CA TYR A 185 -3.22 1.88 -2.91
C TYR A 185 -3.06 0.37 -2.94
N THR A 186 -3.98 -0.33 -3.59
CA THR A 186 -3.92 -1.78 -3.79
C THR A 186 -4.66 -2.18 -5.05
N ARG A 187 -4.23 -3.27 -5.69
CA ARG A 187 -4.94 -3.90 -6.81
C ARG A 187 -5.65 -5.19 -6.38
N VAL A 188 -5.82 -5.41 -5.07
CA VAL A 188 -6.51 -6.58 -4.52
C VAL A 188 -7.55 -6.11 -3.50
N LEU A 189 -8.81 -6.13 -3.90
CA LEU A 189 -9.95 -5.61 -3.14
C LEU A 189 -10.78 -6.74 -2.53
N GLU A 190 -11.57 -6.43 -1.52
CA GLU A 190 -12.58 -7.34 -0.95
C GLU A 190 -13.94 -6.68 -0.79
N LEU A 191 -15.01 -7.43 -1.09
CA LEU A 191 -16.42 -7.05 -0.96
C LEU A 191 -17.21 -8.12 -0.21
N ASP A 192 -17.82 -7.75 0.92
CA ASP A 192 -18.76 -8.63 1.65
C ASP A 192 -20.16 -8.53 1.06
N VAL A 193 -20.63 -9.61 0.43
CA VAL A 193 -21.84 -9.59 -0.41
C VAL A 193 -22.98 -10.37 0.23
N TRP A 194 -24.14 -9.73 0.35
CA TRP A 194 -25.36 -10.27 0.93
C TRP A 194 -26.52 -10.21 -0.06
N ASN A 195 -27.40 -11.21 -0.04
CA ASN A 195 -28.57 -11.22 -0.92
C ASN A 195 -29.53 -10.09 -0.52
N ASN A 196 -30.01 -9.32 -1.51
CA ASN A 196 -31.07 -8.33 -1.31
C ASN A 196 -32.44 -9.02 -1.43
N ASN A 197 -33.53 -8.30 -1.14
CA ASN A 197 -34.89 -8.77 -1.39
C ASN A 197 -35.25 -8.77 -2.88
N ASN A 198 -34.56 -7.95 -3.68
CA ASN A 198 -34.74 -7.88 -5.13
C ASN A 198 -33.91 -8.96 -5.84
N ASN A 199 -34.51 -9.59 -6.85
CA ASN A 199 -33.89 -10.65 -7.64
C ASN A 199 -32.58 -10.18 -8.31
N GLY A 200 -31.49 -10.92 -8.08
CA GLY A 200 -30.18 -10.63 -8.66
C GLY A 200 -29.57 -9.31 -8.20
N VAL A 201 -29.97 -8.79 -7.05
CA VAL A 201 -29.37 -7.58 -6.46
C VAL A 201 -28.69 -7.98 -5.17
N TRP A 202 -27.47 -7.50 -4.93
CA TRP A 202 -26.79 -7.74 -3.67
C TRP A 202 -26.47 -6.45 -2.95
N ASP A 203 -26.55 -6.52 -1.63
CA ASP A 203 -26.06 -5.49 -0.74
C ASP A 203 -24.59 -5.74 -0.39
N VAL A 204 -23.87 -4.68 -0.03
CA VAL A 204 -22.48 -4.78 0.46
C VAL A 204 -22.37 -4.22 1.87
N ARG A 205 -21.96 -5.06 2.84
CA ARG A 205 -21.85 -4.72 4.26
C ARG A 205 -21.09 -5.77 5.06
N HIS A 206 -20.55 -5.38 6.21
CA HIS A 206 -19.96 -6.32 7.18
C HIS A 206 -21.02 -7.08 8.01
N ILE A 207 -21.93 -6.33 8.62
CA ILE A 207 -23.00 -6.84 9.51
C ILE A 207 -24.27 -5.99 9.36
N GLY A 208 -25.40 -6.53 9.82
CA GLY A 208 -26.69 -5.82 9.82
C GLY A 208 -27.51 -6.06 8.55
N SER A 209 -28.25 -5.03 8.10
CA SER A 209 -29.15 -5.09 6.95
C SER A 209 -28.93 -3.90 5.99
N GLY A 210 -29.20 -4.10 4.70
CA GLY A 210 -29.02 -3.08 3.66
C GLY A 210 -27.54 -2.86 3.29
N ASN A 211 -27.24 -1.74 2.63
CA ASN A 211 -25.86 -1.36 2.33
C ASN A 211 -25.22 -0.67 3.54
N LYS A 212 -23.94 -0.98 3.77
CA LYS A 212 -23.06 -0.25 4.69
C LYS A 212 -21.62 -0.28 4.14
N ASN A 213 -21.36 0.56 3.15
CA ASN A 213 -20.10 0.58 2.42
C ASN A 213 -19.71 1.99 1.92
N ASN A 214 -18.53 2.09 1.30
CA ASN A 214 -17.94 3.28 0.73
C ASN A 214 -18.07 3.34 -0.81
N CYS A 215 -18.92 2.51 -1.43
CA CYS A 215 -19.04 2.42 -2.88
C CYS A 215 -19.97 3.50 -3.48
N GLY A 216 -19.74 3.83 -4.75
CA GLY A 216 -20.49 4.81 -5.54
C GLY A 216 -19.73 6.11 -5.67
N PHE A 217 -18.57 6.07 -6.33
CA PHE A 217 -17.76 7.23 -6.65
C PHE A 217 -18.59 8.31 -7.35
N GLY A 218 -18.44 9.56 -6.89
CA GLY A 218 -19.27 10.69 -7.34
C GLY A 218 -20.69 10.73 -6.76
N THR A 219 -21.01 9.90 -5.77
CA THR A 219 -22.28 9.92 -5.03
C THR A 219 -22.04 10.04 -3.52
N THR A 220 -23.09 9.97 -2.70
CA THR A 220 -22.99 10.00 -1.23
C THR A 220 -22.37 8.72 -0.61
N GLY A 221 -21.92 7.77 -1.42
CA GLY A 221 -21.49 6.45 -0.99
C GLY A 221 -22.65 5.53 -0.60
N ASN A 222 -22.33 4.39 0.01
CA ASN A 222 -23.28 3.42 0.56
C ASN A 222 -24.27 2.81 -0.45
N ASN A 223 -23.74 2.18 -1.50
CA ASN A 223 -24.53 1.69 -2.64
C ASN A 223 -24.53 0.16 -2.77
N THR A 224 -25.32 -0.37 -3.70
CA THR A 224 -25.40 -1.81 -3.96
C THR A 224 -24.11 -2.36 -4.56
N PHE A 225 -24.01 -3.69 -4.60
CA PHE A 225 -22.88 -4.40 -5.18
C PHE A 225 -22.54 -3.96 -6.62
N ILE A 226 -23.55 -3.63 -7.43
CA ILE A 226 -23.35 -3.15 -8.81
C ILE A 226 -22.59 -1.81 -8.84
N PHE A 227 -22.85 -0.91 -7.91
CA PHE A 227 -22.11 0.35 -7.82
C PHE A 227 -20.66 0.13 -7.36
N CYS A 228 -20.42 -0.81 -6.44
CA CYS A 228 -19.06 -1.20 -6.07
C CYS A 228 -18.28 -1.74 -7.29
N LEU A 229 -18.91 -2.57 -8.13
CA LEU A 229 -18.28 -3.06 -9.35
C LEU A 229 -18.08 -1.95 -10.39
N ASN A 230 -19.00 -0.99 -10.49
CA ASN A 230 -18.84 0.18 -11.36
C ASN A 230 -17.69 1.08 -10.92
N ASP A 231 -17.42 1.24 -9.62
CA ASP A 231 -16.23 1.96 -9.15
C ASP A 231 -14.95 1.31 -9.70
N VAL A 232 -14.86 -0.02 -9.62
CA VAL A 232 -13.73 -0.76 -10.19
C VAL A 232 -13.65 -0.60 -11.71
N ASN A 233 -14.79 -0.68 -12.42
CA ASN A 233 -14.81 -0.55 -13.87
C ASN A 233 -14.46 0.87 -14.33
N ASN A 234 -14.98 1.89 -13.65
CA ASN A 234 -14.66 3.28 -13.95
C ASN A 234 -13.15 3.51 -13.80
N TRP A 235 -12.55 2.99 -12.72
CA TRP A 235 -11.10 3.09 -12.52
C TRP A 235 -10.32 2.34 -13.60
N HIS A 236 -10.73 1.10 -13.91
CA HIS A 236 -10.14 0.28 -14.97
C HIS A 236 -10.13 1.00 -16.32
N THR A 237 -11.25 1.60 -16.72
CA THR A 237 -11.36 2.30 -18.01
C THR A 237 -10.54 3.59 -18.08
N GLN A 238 -10.30 4.24 -16.94
CA GLN A 238 -9.43 5.43 -16.85
C GLN A 238 -7.94 5.07 -16.86
N HIS A 239 -7.59 3.82 -16.52
CA HIS A 239 -6.20 3.36 -16.41
C HIS A 239 -5.98 2.06 -17.22
N PRO A 240 -6.16 2.06 -18.54
CA PRO A 240 -6.29 0.84 -19.35
C PRO A 240 -5.10 -0.15 -19.28
N ASN A 241 -3.94 0.31 -18.83
CA ASN A 241 -2.72 -0.48 -18.76
C ASN A 241 -2.32 -0.91 -17.34
N HIS A 242 -3.20 -0.74 -16.36
CA HIS A 242 -2.95 -1.09 -14.97
C HIS A 242 -2.57 -2.57 -14.77
N ASP A 243 -1.87 -2.88 -13.66
CA ASP A 243 -1.68 -4.27 -13.22
C ASP A 243 -3.01 -4.98 -12.94
N PRO A 244 -3.08 -6.32 -13.07
CA PRO A 244 -4.32 -7.05 -12.85
C PRO A 244 -4.98 -6.75 -11.51
N ILE A 245 -6.25 -6.37 -11.55
CA ILE A 245 -7.07 -6.15 -10.36
C ILE A 245 -7.66 -7.48 -9.92
N ILE A 246 -7.48 -7.87 -8.66
CA ILE A 246 -8.19 -8.99 -8.05
C ILE A 246 -9.32 -8.44 -7.18
N VAL A 247 -10.55 -8.91 -7.40
CA VAL A 247 -11.70 -8.59 -6.54
C VAL A 247 -12.17 -9.85 -5.85
N HIS A 248 -11.92 -9.92 -4.53
CA HIS A 248 -12.49 -10.94 -3.67
C HIS A 248 -13.94 -10.60 -3.34
N ILE A 249 -14.84 -11.53 -3.63
CA ILE A 249 -16.26 -11.44 -3.28
C ILE A 249 -16.52 -12.46 -2.17
N ASP A 250 -16.68 -11.99 -0.93
CA ASP A 250 -17.02 -12.86 0.20
C ASP A 250 -18.53 -13.06 0.29
N LEU A 251 -18.96 -14.29 0.01
CA LEU A 251 -20.37 -14.68 0.00
C LEU A 251 -20.85 -14.89 1.44
N LYS A 252 -21.60 -13.93 1.95
CA LYS A 252 -22.16 -14.02 3.31
C LYS A 252 -23.41 -14.90 3.38
N GLN A 253 -24.05 -15.19 2.24
CA GLN A 253 -25.23 -16.05 2.16
C GLN A 253 -25.14 -17.04 1.00
N ASN A 254 -25.90 -18.13 1.11
CA ASN A 254 -25.99 -19.14 0.05
C ASN A 254 -26.69 -18.56 -1.19
N PHE A 255 -26.24 -18.99 -2.37
CA PHE A 255 -27.01 -18.84 -3.60
C PHE A 255 -28.37 -19.53 -3.46
N ASN A 256 -29.38 -18.95 -4.10
CA ASN A 256 -30.75 -19.46 -4.12
C ASN A 256 -31.44 -19.09 -5.45
N PHE A 257 -32.75 -19.33 -5.56
CA PHE A 257 -33.48 -19.12 -6.82
C PHE A 257 -33.61 -17.63 -7.22
N THR A 258 -33.44 -16.67 -6.31
CA THR A 258 -33.42 -15.24 -6.62
C THR A 258 -32.00 -14.66 -6.72
N HIS A 259 -30.99 -15.43 -6.37
CA HIS A 259 -29.59 -15.02 -6.38
C HIS A 259 -28.78 -16.25 -6.82
N THR A 260 -28.79 -16.53 -8.12
CA THR A 260 -28.12 -17.71 -8.68
C THR A 260 -26.67 -17.38 -9.06
N PRO A 261 -25.80 -18.39 -9.15
CA PRO A 261 -24.46 -18.21 -9.72
C PRO A 261 -24.47 -17.54 -11.10
N LEU A 262 -25.41 -17.91 -11.97
CA LEU A 262 -25.55 -17.30 -13.30
C LEU A 262 -25.92 -15.81 -13.24
N MET A 263 -26.75 -15.38 -12.28
CA MET A 263 -27.07 -13.95 -12.12
C MET A 263 -25.85 -13.14 -11.71
N LEU A 264 -24.99 -13.69 -10.84
CA LEU A 264 -23.72 -13.05 -10.49
C LEU A 264 -22.82 -12.91 -11.72
N ASP A 265 -22.62 -14.00 -12.47
CA ASP A 265 -21.83 -14.00 -13.71
C ASP A 265 -22.35 -12.97 -14.73
N ASN A 266 -23.67 -12.85 -14.88
CA ASN A 266 -24.26 -11.88 -15.80
C ASN A 266 -23.90 -10.44 -15.41
N TRP A 267 -23.91 -10.08 -14.12
CA TRP A 267 -23.49 -8.75 -13.69
C TRP A 267 -22.02 -8.50 -13.93
N LEU A 268 -21.15 -9.47 -13.62
CA LEU A 268 -19.71 -9.35 -13.88
C LEU A 268 -19.44 -9.11 -15.38
N ASN A 269 -20.13 -9.84 -16.25
CA ASN A 269 -20.04 -9.65 -17.70
C ASN A 269 -20.60 -8.30 -18.17
N VAL A 270 -21.74 -7.87 -17.64
CA VAL A 270 -22.38 -6.60 -18.02
C VAL A 270 -21.49 -5.42 -17.65
N ILE A 271 -20.82 -5.47 -16.50
CA ILE A 271 -20.04 -4.35 -15.98
C ILE A 271 -18.64 -4.31 -16.59
N PHE A 272 -17.91 -5.43 -16.56
CA PHE A 272 -16.50 -5.45 -17.00
C PHE A 272 -16.32 -5.87 -18.46
N GLY A 273 -17.25 -6.67 -19.00
CA GLY A 273 -17.06 -7.37 -20.27
C GLY A 273 -16.15 -8.59 -20.14
N SER A 274 -16.57 -9.73 -20.70
CA SER A 274 -15.85 -11.01 -20.57
C SER A 274 -14.40 -11.00 -21.08
N GLN A 275 -14.05 -10.07 -21.97
CA GLN A 275 -12.71 -9.90 -22.53
C GLN A 275 -11.74 -9.24 -21.55
N ASN A 276 -12.24 -8.49 -20.57
CA ASN A 276 -11.44 -7.82 -19.55
C ASN A 276 -11.26 -8.70 -18.31
N ILE A 277 -11.99 -9.83 -18.22
CA ILE A 277 -11.90 -10.76 -17.11
C ILE A 277 -10.99 -11.93 -17.48
N TYR A 278 -9.95 -12.18 -16.67
CA TYR A 278 -9.22 -13.44 -16.69
C TYR A 278 -9.95 -14.44 -15.79
N LYS A 279 -10.47 -15.52 -16.38
CA LYS A 279 -11.43 -16.45 -15.77
C LYS A 279 -10.86 -17.89 -15.67
N PRO A 280 -11.46 -18.79 -14.88
CA PRO A 280 -11.00 -20.18 -14.73
C PRO A 280 -10.70 -20.91 -16.04
N ARG A 281 -11.56 -20.73 -17.05
CA ARG A 281 -11.39 -21.35 -18.37
C ARG A 281 -10.11 -20.93 -19.09
N ASP A 282 -9.62 -19.72 -18.82
CA ASP A 282 -8.39 -19.18 -19.39
C ASP A 282 -7.16 -19.81 -18.74
N LEU A 283 -7.18 -20.09 -17.42
CA LEU A 283 -6.13 -20.84 -16.73
C LEU A 283 -6.06 -22.31 -17.17
N ILE A 284 -7.23 -22.96 -17.31
CA ILE A 284 -7.30 -24.36 -17.76
C ILE A 284 -6.75 -24.49 -19.19
N GLY A 285 -6.92 -23.47 -20.04
CA GLY A 285 -6.61 -23.58 -21.45
C GLY A 285 -7.37 -24.75 -22.09
N ASN A 286 -6.88 -25.33 -23.17
CA ASN A 286 -7.58 -26.43 -23.85
C ASN A 286 -7.07 -27.83 -23.47
N ASN A 287 -6.07 -27.90 -22.59
CA ASN A 287 -5.18 -29.07 -22.54
C ASN A 287 -5.08 -29.68 -21.15
N PHE A 288 -5.50 -28.96 -20.13
CA PHE A 288 -5.56 -29.49 -18.78
C PHE A 288 -6.96 -30.05 -18.52
N ALA A 289 -7.01 -31.24 -17.93
CA ALA A 289 -8.27 -31.86 -17.54
C ALA A 289 -9.03 -31.04 -16.49
N ASN A 290 -8.30 -30.25 -15.70
CA ASN A 290 -8.84 -29.40 -14.66
C ASN A 290 -7.87 -28.27 -14.28
N MET A 291 -8.36 -27.35 -13.45
CA MET A 291 -7.64 -26.14 -13.08
C MET A 291 -6.43 -26.40 -12.18
N ARG A 292 -6.51 -27.35 -11.23
CA ARG A 292 -5.36 -27.73 -10.39
C ARG A 292 -4.19 -28.25 -11.20
N ALA A 293 -4.43 -29.09 -12.20
CA ALA A 293 -3.39 -29.59 -13.08
C ALA A 293 -2.71 -28.45 -13.86
N ALA A 294 -3.50 -27.50 -14.37
CA ALA A 294 -2.96 -26.31 -15.03
C ALA A 294 -2.09 -25.46 -14.11
N ALA A 295 -2.60 -25.16 -12.90
CA ALA A 295 -1.87 -24.37 -11.92
C ALA A 295 -0.57 -25.07 -11.48
N GLN A 296 -0.61 -26.37 -11.16
CA GLN A 296 0.57 -27.15 -10.75
C GLN A 296 1.67 -27.17 -11.81
N GLN A 297 1.30 -27.14 -13.10
CA GLN A 297 2.22 -26.97 -14.22
C GLN A 297 2.61 -25.50 -14.49
N ASN A 298 2.34 -24.62 -13.52
CA ASN A 298 2.66 -23.20 -13.53
C ASN A 298 2.06 -22.46 -14.74
N ASN A 299 0.83 -22.82 -15.17
CA ASN A 299 0.17 -22.22 -16.35
C ASN A 299 -0.41 -20.81 -16.11
N TRP A 300 0.00 -20.14 -15.03
CA TRP A 300 -0.40 -18.75 -14.78
C TRP A 300 0.26 -17.82 -15.79
N PRO A 301 -0.48 -16.83 -16.33
CA PRO A 301 0.12 -15.81 -17.19
C PRO A 301 1.02 -14.88 -16.38
N SER A 302 1.88 -14.16 -17.10
CA SER A 302 2.69 -13.11 -16.50
C SER A 302 1.86 -11.87 -16.18
N MET A 303 2.39 -10.99 -15.33
CA MET A 303 1.76 -9.70 -15.03
C MET A 303 1.55 -8.86 -16.30
N GLY A 304 2.50 -8.90 -17.24
CA GLY A 304 2.37 -8.21 -18.52
C GLY A 304 1.34 -8.83 -19.47
N ASP A 305 1.09 -10.13 -19.39
CA ASP A 305 -0.01 -10.77 -20.14
C ASP A 305 -1.38 -10.47 -19.50
N LEU A 306 -1.40 -10.10 -18.21
CA LEU A 306 -2.58 -9.75 -17.42
C LEU A 306 -2.85 -8.24 -17.32
N THR A 307 -2.12 -7.43 -18.07
CA THR A 307 -2.35 -5.98 -18.18
C THR A 307 -3.82 -5.67 -18.47
N GLY A 308 -4.37 -4.74 -17.69
CA GLY A 308 -5.76 -4.30 -17.84
C GLY A 308 -6.79 -5.40 -17.56
N LYS A 309 -6.39 -6.52 -16.94
CA LYS A 309 -7.33 -7.60 -16.58
C LYS A 309 -7.89 -7.44 -15.18
N ILE A 310 -9.08 -7.98 -15.01
CA ILE A 310 -9.76 -8.14 -13.74
C ILE A 310 -9.89 -9.65 -13.45
N ILE A 311 -9.61 -10.04 -12.22
CA ILE A 311 -9.72 -11.43 -11.74
C ILE A 311 -10.72 -11.42 -10.60
N ILE A 312 -11.78 -12.21 -10.74
CA ILE A 312 -12.80 -12.30 -9.70
C ILE A 312 -12.58 -13.59 -8.91
N VAL A 313 -12.57 -13.50 -7.58
CA VAL A 313 -12.35 -14.63 -6.68
C VAL A 313 -13.47 -14.70 -5.65
N LEU A 314 -14.27 -15.76 -5.67
CA LEU A 314 -15.30 -16.00 -4.66
C LEU A 314 -14.67 -16.61 -3.41
N THR A 315 -15.02 -16.05 -2.26
CA THR A 315 -14.69 -16.57 -0.93
C THR A 315 -15.99 -16.81 -0.14
N GLY A 316 -15.85 -17.46 1.02
CA GLY A 316 -16.96 -17.85 1.89
C GLY A 316 -16.89 -19.33 2.25
N ASP A 317 -17.94 -19.85 2.88
CA ASP A 317 -18.00 -21.25 3.28
C ASP A 317 -17.88 -22.20 2.07
N GLY A 318 -17.22 -23.34 2.25
CA GLY A 318 -16.96 -24.30 1.17
C GLY A 318 -18.20 -24.72 0.39
N GLY A 319 -19.36 -24.84 1.05
CA GLY A 319 -20.64 -25.15 0.39
C GLY A 319 -21.13 -24.06 -0.56
N LYS A 320 -20.85 -22.78 -0.27
CA LYS A 320 -21.24 -21.64 -1.11
C LYS A 320 -20.44 -21.62 -2.41
N VAL A 321 -19.12 -21.74 -2.30
CA VAL A 321 -18.23 -21.78 -3.46
C VAL A 321 -18.41 -23.09 -4.26
N SER A 322 -18.67 -24.22 -3.59
CA SER A 322 -19.01 -25.48 -4.27
C SER A 322 -20.29 -25.36 -5.10
N LYS A 323 -21.32 -24.67 -4.59
CA LYS A 323 -22.55 -24.42 -5.35
C LYS A 323 -22.29 -23.60 -6.62
N TYR A 324 -21.34 -22.66 -6.57
CA TYR A 324 -20.93 -21.89 -7.74
C TYR A 324 -20.22 -22.78 -8.76
N ILE A 325 -19.18 -23.51 -8.33
CA ILE A 325 -18.41 -24.43 -9.19
C ILE A 325 -19.33 -25.45 -9.87
N ALA A 326 -20.21 -26.09 -9.12
CA ALA A 326 -21.13 -27.10 -9.64
C ALA A 326 -22.12 -26.55 -10.69
N ASP A 327 -22.53 -25.29 -10.56
CA ASP A 327 -23.51 -24.65 -11.45
C ASP A 327 -22.87 -24.11 -12.73
N ARG A 328 -21.68 -23.51 -12.57
CA ARG A 328 -21.02 -22.78 -13.65
C ARG A 328 -20.03 -23.66 -14.41
N SER A 329 -19.31 -24.54 -13.71
CA SER A 329 -18.29 -25.42 -14.28
C SER A 329 -17.36 -24.64 -15.22
N LEU A 330 -17.14 -25.11 -16.45
CA LEU A 330 -16.30 -24.45 -17.46
C LEU A 330 -16.81 -23.07 -17.92
N ASN A 331 -18.06 -22.70 -17.59
CA ASN A 331 -18.62 -21.38 -17.89
C ASN A 331 -18.42 -20.37 -16.74
N ALA A 332 -17.71 -20.75 -15.68
CA ALA A 332 -17.38 -19.86 -14.57
C ALA A 332 -16.58 -18.64 -15.04
N ILE A 333 -16.96 -17.47 -14.52
CA ILE A 333 -16.28 -16.20 -14.75
C ILE A 333 -15.38 -15.86 -13.55
N ALA A 334 -15.75 -16.32 -12.36
CA ALA A 334 -14.99 -16.13 -11.14
C ALA A 334 -14.28 -17.43 -10.74
N PHE A 335 -13.07 -17.30 -10.21
CA PHE A 335 -12.41 -18.35 -9.45
C PHE A 335 -13.11 -18.56 -8.12
N SER A 336 -12.90 -19.71 -7.50
CA SER A 336 -13.35 -20.01 -6.13
C SER A 336 -12.15 -20.29 -5.24
N ALA A 337 -12.16 -19.71 -4.05
CA ALA A 337 -11.13 -19.91 -3.04
C ALA A 337 -11.66 -20.78 -1.90
N ALA A 338 -10.88 -21.79 -1.49
CA ALA A 338 -11.20 -22.57 -0.31
C ALA A 338 -10.68 -21.88 0.96
N LYS A 339 -11.51 -21.82 2.00
CA LYS A 339 -11.05 -21.46 3.35
C LYS A 339 -10.35 -22.68 3.97
N VAL A 340 -9.06 -22.56 4.29
CA VAL A 340 -8.27 -23.67 4.86
C VAL A 340 -7.54 -23.23 6.11
N GLU A 341 -7.29 -24.18 7.02
CA GLU A 341 -6.62 -23.92 8.30
C GLU A 341 -5.27 -24.66 8.40
N ASN A 342 -4.93 -25.54 7.46
CA ASN A 342 -3.67 -26.29 7.47
C ASN A 342 -3.49 -27.10 6.18
N ASN A 343 -2.32 -27.72 6.03
CA ASN A 343 -1.99 -28.62 4.92
C ASN A 343 -2.94 -29.82 4.79
N THR A 344 -3.57 -30.28 5.87
CA THR A 344 -4.53 -31.40 5.79
C THR A 344 -5.76 -30.98 5.01
N ASP A 345 -6.27 -29.76 5.22
CA ASP A 345 -7.41 -29.24 4.49
C ASP A 345 -7.05 -28.96 3.02
N VAL A 346 -5.82 -28.53 2.73
CA VAL A 346 -5.34 -28.38 1.34
C VAL A 346 -5.29 -29.73 0.60
N ASN A 347 -4.88 -30.80 1.31
CA ASN A 347 -4.81 -32.16 0.76
C ASN A 347 -6.18 -32.84 0.67
N ASP A 348 -7.12 -32.47 1.53
CA ASP A 348 -8.49 -32.97 1.56
C ASP A 348 -9.47 -31.82 1.77
N LEU A 349 -9.86 -31.19 0.64
CA LEU A 349 -10.75 -30.04 0.64
C LEU A 349 -12.18 -30.35 1.10
N THR A 350 -12.55 -31.63 1.24
CA THR A 350 -13.86 -31.97 1.83
C THR A 350 -13.95 -31.52 3.29
N ARG A 351 -12.80 -31.44 3.98
CA ARG A 351 -12.67 -30.88 5.33
C ARG A 351 -12.92 -29.36 5.36
N ALA A 352 -12.58 -28.67 4.27
CA ALA A 352 -12.89 -27.25 4.05
C ALA A 352 -14.35 -27.04 3.55
N GLY A 353 -15.16 -28.10 3.51
CA GLY A 353 -16.55 -28.05 3.06
C GLY A 353 -16.73 -27.97 1.55
N ILE A 354 -15.68 -28.25 0.77
CA ILE A 354 -15.79 -28.38 -0.69
C ILE A 354 -16.49 -29.70 -1.02
N TRP A 355 -17.44 -29.67 -1.95
CA TRP A 355 -18.15 -30.89 -2.34
C TRP A 355 -17.24 -31.85 -3.10
N SER A 356 -17.42 -33.14 -2.82
CA SER A 356 -16.62 -34.20 -3.45
C SER A 356 -16.73 -34.14 -4.97
N GLY A 357 -15.57 -34.17 -5.64
CA GLY A 357 -15.44 -34.08 -7.09
C GLY A 357 -15.20 -32.67 -7.63
N LEU A 358 -15.29 -31.63 -6.79
CA LEU A 358 -15.07 -30.23 -7.18
C LEU A 358 -13.71 -29.68 -6.72
N GLU A 359 -12.91 -30.47 -6.02
CA GLU A 359 -11.62 -30.07 -5.45
C GLU A 359 -10.64 -29.59 -6.53
N ASN A 360 -10.75 -30.15 -7.73
CA ASN A 360 -9.93 -29.86 -8.90
C ASN A 360 -10.14 -28.45 -9.48
N ASP A 361 -11.19 -27.75 -9.05
CA ASP A 361 -11.52 -26.38 -9.45
C ASP A 361 -11.16 -25.34 -8.37
N ILE A 362 -10.28 -25.71 -7.42
CA ILE A 362 -9.75 -24.80 -6.40
C ILE A 362 -8.25 -24.61 -6.60
N VAL A 363 -7.87 -23.39 -6.97
CA VAL A 363 -6.46 -22.93 -7.10
C VAL A 363 -6.21 -21.62 -6.35
N PHE A 364 -7.23 -21.08 -5.70
CA PHE A 364 -7.13 -19.99 -4.75
C PHE A 364 -7.41 -20.49 -3.32
N TYR A 365 -6.71 -19.94 -2.34
CA TYR A 365 -6.88 -20.31 -0.93
C TYR A 365 -7.01 -19.05 -0.09
N ASN A 366 -7.95 -19.06 0.84
CA ASN A 366 -8.18 -17.96 1.78
C ASN A 366 -7.87 -18.47 3.19
N MET A 367 -6.99 -17.76 3.90
CA MET A 367 -6.41 -18.22 5.16
C MET A 367 -6.54 -17.12 6.21
N GLN A 368 -7.06 -17.48 7.38
CA GLN A 368 -7.09 -16.59 8.53
C GLN A 368 -5.81 -16.78 9.35
N GLN A 369 -5.22 -15.68 9.83
CA GLN A 369 -3.95 -15.72 10.56
C GLN A 369 -3.93 -14.78 11.77
N PHE A 370 -3.32 -15.21 12.89
CA PHE A 370 -2.79 -14.35 13.95
C PHE A 370 -1.52 -14.86 14.62
N GLY A 371 -0.63 -13.92 14.95
CA GLY A 371 0.51 -14.13 15.84
C GLY A 371 0.11 -14.33 17.31
N SER A 372 -0.16 -15.58 17.69
CA SER A 372 0.04 -16.13 19.04
C SER A 372 -0.11 -17.65 18.94
N PRO A 373 0.71 -18.48 19.63
CA PRO A 373 0.69 -19.91 19.39
C PRO A 373 -0.66 -20.47 19.89
N PHE A 374 -1.43 -21.07 18.99
CA PHE A 374 -2.61 -21.89 19.26
C PHE A 374 -3.89 -21.14 19.66
N VAL A 375 -4.54 -20.49 18.70
CA VAL A 375 -6.01 -20.48 18.68
C VAL A 375 -6.45 -21.48 17.59
N GLY A 376 -7.28 -22.45 17.95
CA GLY A 376 -7.75 -23.44 16.97
C GLY A 376 -8.59 -22.76 15.88
N GLY A 377 -8.31 -23.04 14.61
CA GLY A 377 -9.02 -22.44 13.47
C GLY A 377 -8.15 -21.59 12.53
N ASP A 378 -6.89 -21.34 12.89
CA ASP A 378 -5.98 -20.49 12.10
C ASP A 378 -5.06 -21.32 11.18
N ALA A 379 -4.82 -20.79 9.98
CA ALA A 379 -3.83 -21.36 9.07
C ALA A 379 -2.41 -21.04 9.54
N ASP A 380 -1.59 -22.07 9.72
CA ASP A 380 -0.14 -21.88 9.89
C ASP A 380 0.44 -21.34 8.58
N PHE A 381 1.39 -20.41 8.67
CA PHE A 381 2.19 -19.89 7.56
C PHE A 381 2.82 -20.99 6.68
N ASN A 382 3.12 -22.16 7.26
CA ASN A 382 3.54 -23.35 6.51
C ASN A 382 2.54 -23.77 5.41
N THR A 383 1.26 -23.43 5.57
CA THR A 383 0.21 -23.64 4.56
C THR A 383 0.35 -22.69 3.38
N GLY A 384 0.82 -21.46 3.61
CA GLY A 384 1.20 -20.52 2.56
C GLY A 384 2.31 -21.10 1.69
N PHE A 385 3.39 -21.56 2.32
CA PHE A 385 4.49 -22.22 1.61
C PHE A 385 4.02 -23.47 0.84
N PHE A 386 3.20 -24.31 1.46
CA PHE A 386 2.69 -25.52 0.82
C PHE A 386 1.83 -25.22 -0.40
N THR A 387 0.86 -24.30 -0.29
CA THR A 387 0.00 -23.91 -1.42
C THR A 387 0.80 -23.24 -2.54
N SER A 388 1.75 -22.36 -2.21
CA SER A 388 2.63 -21.72 -3.17
C SER A 388 3.54 -22.73 -3.89
N SER A 389 4.06 -23.76 -3.18
CA SER A 389 4.87 -24.84 -3.78
C SER A 389 4.10 -25.67 -4.82
N LEU A 390 2.77 -25.64 -4.77
CA LEU A 390 1.86 -26.26 -5.75
C LEU A 390 1.43 -25.29 -6.84
N ASN A 391 2.05 -24.10 -6.91
CA ASN A 391 1.71 -23.00 -7.81
C ASN A 391 0.26 -22.51 -7.67
N TYR A 392 -0.31 -22.61 -6.46
CA TYR A 392 -1.62 -22.01 -6.14
C TYR A 392 -1.44 -20.60 -5.59
N ILE A 393 -2.48 -19.77 -5.71
CA ILE A 393 -2.49 -18.42 -5.17
C ILE A 393 -3.17 -18.42 -3.80
N ASN A 394 -2.48 -17.92 -2.79
CA ASN A 394 -3.06 -17.81 -1.45
C ASN A 394 -3.36 -16.34 -1.09
N ARG A 395 -4.24 -16.17 -0.11
CA ARG A 395 -4.57 -14.92 0.54
C ARG A 395 -4.59 -15.14 2.04
N THR A 396 -3.91 -14.27 2.78
CA THR A 396 -3.94 -14.26 4.25
C THR A 396 -4.62 -13.00 4.77
N TYR A 397 -5.38 -13.10 5.85
CA TYR A 397 -6.03 -11.96 6.51
C TYR A 397 -6.01 -12.10 8.03
N GLY A 398 -5.79 -10.99 8.73
CA GLY A 398 -5.94 -10.91 10.18
C GLY A 398 -7.41 -10.67 10.55
N GLY A 399 -7.98 -11.39 11.51
CA GLY A 399 -9.28 -11.10 12.17
C GLY A 399 -9.19 -10.30 13.49
N GLY A 400 -9.29 -8.98 13.43
CA GLY A 400 -9.18 -8.10 14.60
C GLY A 400 -10.22 -8.37 15.70
N PHE A 401 -10.16 -7.57 16.78
CA PHE A 401 -11.14 -7.67 17.87
C PHE A 401 -12.58 -7.47 17.37
N PHE A 402 -13.51 -8.31 17.82
CA PHE A 402 -14.94 -8.24 17.50
C PHE A 402 -15.29 -8.27 15.99
N GLY A 403 -14.50 -9.00 15.20
CA GLY A 403 -14.76 -9.19 13.77
C GLY A 403 -14.35 -8.00 12.90
N GLN A 404 -13.61 -7.03 13.44
CA GLN A 404 -12.98 -6.02 12.59
C GLN A 404 -11.85 -6.63 11.75
N PRO A 405 -11.48 -6.01 10.62
CA PRO A 405 -10.22 -6.34 9.96
C PRO A 405 -9.06 -6.23 10.97
N GLY A 406 -8.23 -7.26 11.08
CA GLY A 406 -6.99 -7.20 11.82
C GLY A 406 -5.92 -6.57 10.95
N ASP A 407 -5.22 -5.57 11.46
CA ASP A 407 -4.01 -5.08 10.82
C ASP A 407 -2.83 -6.00 11.12
N TYR A 408 -2.05 -6.27 10.09
CA TYR A 408 -0.70 -6.77 10.24
C TYR A 408 0.17 -5.62 10.72
N SER A 409 1.16 -5.87 11.58
CA SER A 409 2.31 -4.99 11.71
C SER A 409 3.23 -5.12 10.48
N ASN A 410 4.11 -4.14 10.23
CA ASN A 410 5.10 -4.24 9.15
C ASN A 410 5.92 -5.54 9.25
N SER A 411 6.30 -5.95 10.46
CA SER A 411 7.01 -7.21 10.68
C SER A 411 6.18 -8.45 10.35
N GLU A 412 4.87 -8.44 10.61
CA GLU A 412 4.01 -9.58 10.27
C GLU A 412 3.72 -9.62 8.76
N TYR A 413 3.69 -8.46 8.09
CA TYR A 413 3.60 -8.37 6.64
C TYR A 413 4.84 -8.96 5.96
N ASP A 414 6.04 -8.54 6.37
CA ASP A 414 7.30 -9.11 5.87
C ASP A 414 7.39 -10.62 6.14
N HIS A 415 6.95 -11.05 7.34
CA HIS A 415 6.90 -12.46 7.67
C HIS A 415 5.94 -13.25 6.77
N ALA A 416 4.79 -12.67 6.38
CA ALA A 416 3.90 -13.32 5.43
C ALA A 416 4.55 -13.52 4.05
N ILE A 417 5.39 -12.59 3.62
CA ILE A 417 6.18 -12.72 2.38
C ILE A 417 7.19 -13.87 2.50
N ASP A 418 7.90 -13.99 3.63
CA ASP A 418 8.85 -15.09 3.89
C ASP A 418 8.21 -16.48 3.76
N PHE A 419 6.89 -16.57 3.96
CA PHE A 419 6.10 -17.79 3.82
C PHE A 419 5.29 -17.89 2.52
N ASN A 420 5.69 -17.11 1.52
CA ASN A 420 5.10 -17.08 0.19
C ASN A 420 3.61 -16.74 0.17
N MET A 421 3.17 -15.79 1.00
CA MET A 421 1.79 -15.30 0.94
C MET A 421 1.59 -14.31 -0.20
N ASN A 422 0.86 -14.71 -1.25
CA ASN A 422 0.68 -13.90 -2.46
C ASN A 422 -0.14 -12.64 -2.22
N ASN A 423 -1.23 -12.72 -1.45
CA ASN A 423 -2.12 -11.58 -1.20
C ASN A 423 -2.29 -11.39 0.31
N ILE A 424 -1.66 -10.36 0.87
CA ILE A 424 -1.65 -10.11 2.31
C ILE A 424 -2.64 -9.00 2.62
N ALA A 425 -3.78 -9.37 3.20
CA ALA A 425 -4.91 -8.47 3.40
C ALA A 425 -4.79 -7.66 4.69
N VAL A 426 -4.63 -6.35 4.53
CA VAL A 426 -4.46 -5.37 5.61
C VAL A 426 -5.67 -4.42 5.66
N ALA A 427 -6.01 -3.90 6.85
CA ALA A 427 -7.08 -2.92 6.97
C ALA A 427 -6.59 -1.54 6.55
N ASN A 428 -5.39 -1.16 6.99
CA ASN A 428 -4.75 0.09 6.58
C ASN A 428 -4.02 -0.07 5.24
N ILE A 429 -4.74 0.15 4.14
CA ILE A 429 -4.15 0.09 2.79
C ILE A 429 -3.37 1.35 2.40
N THR A 430 -3.55 2.46 3.13
CA THR A 430 -3.05 3.79 2.77
C THR A 430 -1.53 3.93 2.97
N SER A 431 -0.98 5.10 2.63
CA SER A 431 0.46 5.42 2.76
C SER A 431 0.99 5.43 4.19
N ALA A 432 0.16 5.22 5.22
CA ALA A 432 0.63 5.04 6.59
C ALA A 432 1.15 3.61 6.88
N PHE A 433 0.88 2.65 5.99
CA PHE A 433 1.25 1.24 6.15
C PHE A 433 2.43 0.86 5.24
N TYR A 434 3.43 0.14 5.76
CA TYR A 434 4.56 -0.34 4.96
C TYR A 434 4.27 -1.73 4.38
N PRO A 435 4.55 -1.99 3.09
CA PRO A 435 5.15 -1.07 2.12
C PRO A 435 4.20 0.08 1.75
N LEU A 436 4.78 1.28 1.64
CA LEU A 436 4.08 2.55 1.37
C LEU A 436 3.37 2.57 -0.01
N GLU A 437 3.61 1.56 -0.83
CA GLU A 437 3.25 1.43 -2.24
C GLU A 437 2.18 0.34 -2.44
N ASN A 438 1.74 0.04 -3.68
CA ASN A 438 0.80 -1.05 -3.97
C ASN A 438 1.31 -2.46 -3.54
N GLY A 439 2.55 -2.53 -3.06
CA GLY A 439 3.11 -3.68 -2.37
C GLY A 439 3.35 -4.88 -3.27
N ILE A 440 3.48 -4.66 -4.59
CA ILE A 440 3.83 -5.73 -5.51
C ILE A 440 5.32 -6.01 -5.38
N GLN A 441 5.68 -7.24 -5.03
CA GLN A 441 7.05 -7.69 -4.89
C GLN A 441 7.26 -8.97 -5.69
N TRP A 442 8.41 -9.07 -6.36
CA TRP A 442 8.89 -10.30 -6.97
C TRP A 442 10.32 -10.55 -6.49
N LEU A 443 10.57 -11.75 -5.96
CA LEU A 443 11.89 -12.18 -5.45
C LEU A 443 12.46 -13.24 -6.41
N PRO A 444 13.27 -12.84 -7.41
CA PRO A 444 13.57 -13.69 -8.55
C PRO A 444 14.77 -14.63 -8.38
N ASP A 445 15.25 -14.90 -7.16
CA ASP A 445 16.42 -15.75 -6.91
C ASP A 445 16.21 -17.24 -7.26
N VAL A 446 15.05 -17.59 -7.82
CA VAL A 446 14.82 -18.93 -8.37
C VAL A 446 15.36 -18.99 -9.80
N THR A 447 16.58 -19.50 -9.92
CA THR A 447 17.04 -20.10 -11.18
C THR A 447 16.06 -21.22 -11.50
N TYR A 448 15.18 -21.07 -12.50
CA TYR A 448 14.21 -22.11 -12.85
C TYR A 448 14.96 -23.40 -13.21
N PRO A 449 14.87 -24.48 -12.40
CA PRO A 449 15.46 -25.75 -12.75
C PRO A 449 14.46 -26.48 -13.66
N ALA A 450 14.76 -26.53 -14.96
CA ALA A 450 14.11 -27.34 -16.00
C ALA A 450 12.58 -27.22 -16.11
N LEU A 451 12.09 -26.84 -17.28
CA LEU A 451 10.69 -27.00 -17.65
C LEU A 451 10.20 -28.42 -17.31
N VAL A 452 9.14 -28.52 -16.52
CA VAL A 452 8.41 -29.78 -16.26
C VAL A 452 7.19 -29.90 -17.21
N ASN A 453 7.13 -29.06 -18.24
CA ASN A 453 6.09 -29.13 -19.26
C ASN A 453 6.73 -29.52 -20.59
N ASP A 454 6.66 -30.81 -20.90
CA ASP A 454 7.20 -31.42 -22.11
C ASP A 454 6.29 -31.21 -23.34
N HIS A 455 5.11 -30.58 -23.16
CA HIS A 455 4.23 -30.23 -24.27
C HIS A 455 3.46 -28.91 -24.03
N ILE A 456 3.44 -28.04 -25.04
CA ILE A 456 2.67 -26.80 -25.17
C ILE A 456 1.62 -27.00 -26.27
N TYR A 457 0.34 -26.80 -25.98
CA TYR A 457 -0.77 -26.93 -26.93
C TYR A 457 -1.66 -25.67 -26.90
N SER A 458 -2.41 -25.28 -27.95
CA SER A 458 -3.47 -24.26 -27.77
C SER A 458 -4.57 -24.22 -28.83
N ASN A 459 -5.78 -23.82 -28.38
CA ASN A 459 -6.82 -23.14 -29.16
C ASN A 459 -7.23 -21.76 -28.53
N TYR A 460 -6.48 -21.21 -27.55
CA TYR A 460 -6.61 -19.81 -27.06
C TYR A 460 -5.48 -19.41 -26.09
N GLN A 461 -4.85 -18.27 -26.39
CA GLN A 461 -3.89 -17.41 -25.63
C GLN A 461 -2.45 -17.85 -25.37
N ASN A 462 -1.56 -16.86 -25.53
CA ASN A 462 -0.11 -16.88 -25.45
C ASN A 462 0.38 -17.49 -24.13
N VAL A 463 1.10 -18.60 -24.19
CA VAL A 463 1.85 -19.11 -23.03
C VAL A 463 3.20 -18.38 -23.01
N THR A 464 3.40 -17.46 -22.07
CA THR A 464 4.71 -16.80 -21.88
C THR A 464 5.51 -17.50 -20.80
N GLN A 465 6.72 -17.93 -21.15
CA GLN A 465 7.77 -18.32 -20.21
C GLN A 465 8.85 -17.25 -20.20
N ALA A 466 9.25 -16.85 -18.99
CA ALA A 466 10.32 -15.88 -18.83
C ALA A 466 11.29 -16.22 -17.70
N ALA A 467 12.55 -15.84 -17.88
CA ALA A 467 13.60 -15.93 -16.87
C ALA A 467 14.50 -14.69 -16.90
N ILE A 468 15.04 -14.30 -15.75
CA ILE A 468 15.95 -13.12 -15.67
C ILE A 468 17.24 -13.37 -16.44
N TYR A 469 17.80 -14.57 -16.36
CA TYR A 469 19.10 -14.87 -16.97
C TYR A 469 18.97 -15.85 -18.13
N ASN A 470 18.71 -17.13 -17.86
CA ASN A 470 18.77 -18.17 -18.87
C ASN A 470 17.51 -19.03 -18.87
N ILE A 471 17.08 -19.46 -20.05
CA ILE A 471 16.15 -20.57 -20.22
C ILE A 471 16.93 -21.74 -20.84
N VAL A 472 16.77 -22.93 -20.27
CA VAL A 472 17.18 -24.18 -20.90
C VAL A 472 15.92 -25.01 -21.11
N ALA A 473 15.54 -25.24 -22.36
CA ALA A 473 14.36 -26.02 -22.73
C ALA A 473 14.79 -27.42 -23.18
N THR A 474 14.32 -28.44 -22.47
CA THR A 474 14.48 -29.86 -22.80
C THR A 474 13.10 -30.50 -22.90
N ASP A 475 12.93 -31.46 -23.80
CA ASP A 475 11.68 -32.22 -23.95
C ASP A 475 10.44 -31.39 -24.29
N LEU A 476 10.57 -30.19 -24.87
CA LEU A 476 9.44 -29.28 -25.11
C LEU A 476 8.76 -29.47 -26.47
N ILE A 477 7.48 -29.86 -26.52
CA ILE A 477 6.73 -29.99 -27.78
C ILE A 477 5.70 -28.88 -27.93
N VAL A 478 5.88 -27.92 -28.84
CA VAL A 478 4.87 -26.89 -29.17
C VAL A 478 3.96 -27.38 -30.28
N GLU A 479 2.66 -27.44 -30.04
CA GLU A 479 1.68 -28.07 -30.92
C GLU A 479 1.02 -27.06 -31.86
N PRO A 480 0.42 -27.51 -32.98
CA PRO A 480 -0.23 -26.61 -33.93
C PRO A 480 -1.28 -25.72 -33.25
N GLU A 481 -1.45 -24.49 -33.74
CA GLU A 481 -2.36 -23.46 -33.19
C GLU A 481 -1.98 -22.94 -31.79
N ALA A 482 -0.84 -23.38 -31.24
CA ALA A 482 -0.31 -22.83 -30.01
C ALA A 482 0.39 -21.48 -30.23
N HIS A 483 0.08 -20.49 -29.39
CA HIS A 483 0.86 -19.26 -29.28
C HIS A 483 1.76 -19.37 -28.05
N TYR A 484 3.08 -19.37 -28.23
CA TYR A 484 4.04 -19.59 -27.15
C TYR A 484 5.20 -18.62 -27.22
N ARG A 485 5.58 -18.04 -26.09
CA ARG A 485 6.64 -17.05 -26.00
C ARG A 485 7.70 -17.47 -24.97
N MET A 486 8.97 -17.41 -25.35
CA MET A 486 10.12 -17.57 -24.44
C MET A 486 10.93 -16.29 -24.37
N ILE A 487 11.18 -15.77 -23.17
CA ILE A 487 12.01 -14.58 -22.93
C ILE A 487 13.08 -14.87 -21.89
N ALA A 488 14.34 -14.60 -22.20
CA ALA A 488 15.43 -14.65 -21.21
C ALA A 488 16.33 -13.42 -21.32
N GLY A 489 16.92 -12.96 -20.20
CA GLY A 489 17.80 -11.79 -20.24
C GLY A 489 19.15 -12.02 -20.90
N ASN A 490 19.69 -13.24 -20.84
CA ASN A 490 21.02 -13.59 -21.36
C ASN A 490 20.99 -14.62 -22.49
N SER A 491 20.38 -15.80 -22.27
CA SER A 491 20.40 -16.88 -23.26
C SER A 491 19.18 -17.80 -23.19
N ILE A 492 18.81 -18.36 -24.34
CA ILE A 492 17.82 -19.43 -24.46
C ILE A 492 18.48 -20.60 -25.18
N ASP A 493 18.54 -21.74 -24.51
CA ASP A 493 19.17 -22.96 -24.98
C ASP A 493 18.10 -24.04 -25.24
N LEU A 494 17.86 -24.34 -26.51
CA LEU A 494 16.93 -25.38 -26.95
C LEU A 494 17.70 -26.69 -27.10
N GLN A 495 17.51 -27.58 -26.13
CA GLN A 495 18.21 -28.85 -26.00
C GLN A 495 17.42 -29.99 -26.67
N ASN A 496 17.84 -31.24 -26.45
CA ASN A 496 17.21 -32.42 -27.07
C ASN A 496 15.70 -32.48 -26.78
N ASN A 497 14.97 -33.06 -27.74
CA ASN A 497 13.51 -33.29 -27.71
C ASN A 497 12.64 -32.02 -27.64
N VAL A 498 13.17 -30.86 -28.05
CA VAL A 498 12.35 -29.69 -28.36
C VAL A 498 11.76 -29.85 -29.77
N ASP A 499 10.44 -29.93 -29.90
CA ASP A 499 9.68 -30.10 -31.16
C ASP A 499 8.65 -28.97 -31.34
N ILE A 500 8.91 -28.03 -32.25
CA ILE A 500 7.96 -26.97 -32.58
C ILE A 500 7.20 -27.37 -33.85
N LYS A 501 5.95 -27.81 -33.70
CA LYS A 501 5.14 -28.38 -34.77
C LYS A 501 4.60 -27.31 -35.71
N GLU A 502 4.51 -27.67 -37.00
CA GLU A 502 3.96 -26.80 -38.04
C GLU A 502 2.55 -26.32 -37.67
N GLY A 503 2.31 -25.01 -37.78
CA GLY A 503 1.05 -24.37 -37.39
C GLY A 503 1.06 -23.72 -36.01
N SER A 504 2.11 -23.86 -35.22
CA SER A 504 2.33 -23.06 -33.99
C SER A 504 2.87 -21.66 -34.30
N ASP A 505 2.56 -20.69 -33.44
CA ASP A 505 3.12 -19.35 -33.39
C ASP A 505 4.07 -19.24 -32.18
N VAL A 506 5.38 -19.24 -32.44
CA VAL A 506 6.41 -19.24 -31.39
C VAL A 506 7.29 -18.00 -31.47
N ASP A 507 7.42 -17.31 -30.34
CA ASP A 507 8.15 -16.05 -30.19
C ASP A 507 9.29 -16.22 -29.16
N ILE A 508 10.54 -16.30 -29.62
CA ILE A 508 11.73 -16.51 -28.76
C ILE A 508 12.60 -15.26 -28.79
N ARG A 509 12.89 -14.69 -27.61
CA ARG A 509 13.63 -13.42 -27.51
C ARG A 509 14.63 -13.42 -26.37
N ILE A 510 15.78 -12.79 -26.61
CA ILE A 510 16.65 -12.29 -25.55
C ILE A 510 16.24 -10.84 -25.28
N ASP A 511 15.56 -10.59 -24.16
CA ASP A 511 14.91 -9.30 -23.88
C ASP A 511 14.77 -9.06 -22.36
N ASN A 512 14.61 -7.79 -21.95
CA ASN A 512 14.41 -7.38 -20.56
C ASN A 512 12.92 -7.30 -20.16
N CYS A 513 12.07 -8.09 -20.81
CA CYS A 513 10.64 -8.19 -20.53
C CYS A 513 9.78 -6.93 -20.82
N THR A 514 10.30 -5.94 -21.55
CA THR A 514 9.51 -4.73 -21.88
C THR A 514 8.37 -4.97 -22.88
N ASN A 515 8.43 -6.05 -23.66
CA ASN A 515 7.60 -6.22 -24.86
C ASN A 515 6.46 -7.26 -24.73
N THR A 516 6.19 -7.82 -23.55
CA THR A 516 5.15 -8.86 -23.41
C THR A 516 3.72 -8.37 -23.63
N GLY A 517 3.49 -7.05 -23.65
CA GLY A 517 2.19 -6.41 -23.89
C GLY A 517 2.24 -5.10 -24.69
N SER A 518 3.32 -4.83 -25.44
CA SER A 518 3.60 -3.58 -26.18
C SER A 518 3.46 -2.29 -25.35
N TYR A 519 4.51 -2.04 -24.55
CA TYR A 519 4.69 -0.81 -23.80
C TYR A 519 5.77 0.06 -24.43
N ASN A 520 5.41 1.31 -24.76
CA ASN A 520 6.39 2.31 -25.18
C ASN A 520 7.08 2.86 -23.93
N LEU A 521 8.33 2.46 -23.72
CA LEU A 521 9.22 3.02 -22.71
C LEU A 521 9.20 4.57 -22.80
N ARG A 522 8.62 5.24 -21.80
CA ARG A 522 8.87 6.66 -21.54
C ARG A 522 10.31 6.79 -21.01
N GLN A 523 11.28 6.83 -21.93
CA GLN A 523 12.73 6.95 -21.64
C GLN A 523 13.15 8.38 -21.22
N SER A 524 12.45 8.98 -20.27
CA SER A 524 13.00 10.10 -19.52
C SER A 524 12.99 9.70 -18.06
N ALA A 525 14.11 9.14 -17.60
CA ALA A 525 14.37 9.03 -16.18
C ALA A 525 14.72 10.43 -15.67
N GLY A 526 13.96 10.92 -14.71
CA GLY A 526 14.30 12.14 -13.98
C GLY A 526 15.43 11.92 -12.99
N GLU A 527 15.70 12.95 -12.18
CA GLU A 527 16.60 12.86 -11.04
C GLU A 527 15.81 12.38 -9.83
N GLN A 528 16.08 11.14 -9.38
CA GLN A 528 15.52 10.63 -8.14
C GLN A 528 16.47 11.01 -7.01
N LEU A 529 16.00 11.87 -6.11
CA LEU A 529 16.79 12.33 -4.97
C LEU A 529 16.84 11.27 -3.87
N THR A 530 17.95 11.25 -3.14
CA THR A 530 18.07 10.46 -1.91
C THR A 530 17.17 11.02 -0.81
N GLN A 531 16.78 10.20 0.17
CA GLN A 531 15.96 10.68 1.28
C GLN A 531 16.61 11.85 2.05
N GLU A 532 17.94 11.89 2.12
CA GLU A 532 18.65 12.99 2.79
C GLU A 532 18.54 14.31 2.00
N GLU A 533 18.72 14.26 0.67
CA GLU A 533 18.52 15.42 -0.21
C GLU A 533 17.08 15.92 -0.17
N ILE A 534 16.11 14.99 -0.17
CA ILE A 534 14.69 15.31 -0.01
C ILE A 534 14.45 16.04 1.31
N ASN A 535 14.98 15.53 2.43
CA ASN A 535 14.79 16.15 3.74
C ASN A 535 15.36 17.57 3.77
N VAL A 536 16.53 17.81 3.17
CA VAL A 536 17.15 19.14 3.09
C VAL A 536 16.29 20.10 2.27
N LEU A 537 15.84 19.70 1.08
CA LEU A 537 15.02 20.56 0.22
C LEU A 537 13.65 20.84 0.81
N MET A 538 13.00 19.82 1.40
CA MET A 538 11.71 20.00 2.07
C MET A 538 11.83 20.91 3.29
N HIS A 539 12.92 20.82 4.05
CA HIS A 539 13.18 21.74 5.14
C HIS A 539 13.27 23.19 4.68
N GLU A 540 13.96 23.47 3.57
CA GLU A 540 14.03 24.82 3.00
C GLU A 540 12.66 25.31 2.47
N LEU A 541 11.90 24.44 1.81
CA LEU A 541 10.54 24.74 1.36
C LEU A 541 9.58 25.06 2.52
N ASP A 542 9.75 24.38 3.65
CA ASP A 542 8.92 24.58 4.83
C ASP A 542 9.28 25.86 5.60
N LYS A 543 10.46 26.45 5.39
CA LYS A 543 10.76 27.81 5.90
C LYS A 543 9.85 28.86 5.24
N GLU A 544 9.48 28.69 3.98
CA GLU A 544 8.56 29.59 3.27
C GLU A 544 7.13 29.55 3.83
N LEU A 545 6.72 28.41 4.39
CA LEU A 545 5.36 28.17 4.89
C LEU A 545 4.97 29.06 6.06
N TYR A 546 5.92 29.35 6.95
CA TYR A 546 5.66 30.02 8.22
C TYR A 546 6.06 31.50 8.25
N GLY A 547 6.56 32.07 7.14
CA GLY A 547 7.11 33.43 7.13
C GLY A 547 8.20 33.65 8.21
N TYR A 548 8.80 32.55 8.68
CA TYR A 548 9.58 32.49 9.89
C TYR A 548 11.00 32.93 9.53
N THR A 549 11.34 34.17 9.88
CA THR A 549 12.75 34.58 10.06
C THR A 549 13.05 34.36 11.53
N PRO A 550 13.71 33.27 11.91
CA PRO A 550 13.81 32.93 13.32
C PRO A 550 14.86 33.87 13.87
N ALA A 551 14.44 34.74 14.80
CA ALA A 551 15.39 35.63 15.47
C ALA A 551 16.50 34.84 16.17
N ASP A 552 16.30 33.54 16.44
CA ASP A 552 17.32 32.56 16.77
C ASP A 552 16.84 31.17 16.32
N GLU A 553 17.29 30.65 15.17
CA GLU A 553 16.93 29.30 14.73
C GLU A 553 17.51 28.25 15.67
N LYS A 554 16.69 27.27 16.06
CA LYS A 554 17.15 25.91 16.33
C LYS A 554 16.04 24.86 16.23
N GLU A 555 16.40 23.71 15.66
CA GLU A 555 16.12 22.42 16.29
C GLU A 555 17.21 21.38 15.96
N ILE A 556 17.63 20.61 16.96
CA ILE A 556 18.38 19.35 16.78
C ILE A 556 17.35 18.27 16.45
N VAL A 557 17.44 17.70 15.25
CA VAL A 557 16.44 16.74 14.74
C VAL A 557 16.66 15.32 15.30
N ARG A 558 17.88 14.96 15.77
CA ARG A 558 18.19 13.61 16.24
C ARG A 558 19.28 13.59 17.31
N LEU A 559 18.91 13.52 18.60
CA LEU A 559 19.85 13.32 19.71
C LEU A 559 19.89 11.86 20.17
N TYR A 560 21.05 11.22 20.05
CA TYR A 560 21.33 9.90 20.60
C TYR A 560 22.43 9.98 21.63
N VAL A 561 22.21 9.34 22.78
CA VAL A 561 23.19 9.21 23.86
C VAL A 561 23.39 7.73 24.15
N TYR A 562 24.54 7.17 23.73
CA TYR A 562 24.76 5.73 23.67
C TYR A 562 26.22 5.33 23.96
N PRO A 563 26.49 4.09 24.41
CA PRO A 563 25.49 3.16 24.92
C PRO A 563 24.85 3.70 26.20
N ASN A 564 23.61 3.30 26.46
CA ASN A 564 22.90 3.64 27.69
C ASN A 564 22.05 2.44 28.10
N PRO A 565 22.48 1.62 29.08
CA PRO A 565 23.54 1.88 30.05
C PRO A 565 24.98 1.92 29.49
N THR A 566 25.90 2.61 30.16
CA THR A 566 27.34 2.67 29.80
C THR A 566 28.26 2.43 30.99
N SER A 567 29.45 1.89 30.74
CA SER A 567 30.48 1.66 31.76
C SER A 567 31.53 2.76 31.85
N ASN A 568 31.97 3.41 30.77
CA ASN A 568 33.14 4.31 30.83
C ASN A 568 33.04 5.54 29.94
N ILE A 569 32.39 5.38 28.79
CA ILE A 569 32.32 6.38 27.74
C ILE A 569 30.88 6.46 27.28
N VAL A 570 30.35 7.67 27.22
CA VAL A 570 29.06 7.96 26.58
C VAL A 570 29.34 8.73 25.30
N ASN A 571 28.77 8.27 24.19
CA ASN A 571 28.79 8.95 22.91
C ASN A 571 27.53 9.77 22.77
N ILE A 572 27.70 11.01 22.35
CA ILE A 572 26.63 11.95 22.06
C ILE A 572 26.67 12.17 20.56
N SER A 573 25.63 11.71 19.88
CA SER A 573 25.40 12.00 18.46
C SER A 573 24.21 12.95 18.37
N TYR A 574 24.39 14.09 17.72
CA TYR A 574 23.32 15.06 17.55
C TYR A 574 23.46 15.78 16.22
N THR A 575 22.33 16.10 15.59
CA THR A 575 22.37 16.86 14.33
C THR A 575 22.40 18.36 14.62
N ASN A 576 23.36 19.08 14.05
CA ASN A 576 23.56 20.51 14.23
C ASN A 576 23.79 21.19 12.88
N TYR A 577 22.74 21.77 12.32
CA TYR A 577 22.81 22.45 11.03
C TYR A 577 23.32 23.89 11.11
N LEU A 578 23.49 24.43 12.32
CA LEU A 578 23.80 25.86 12.54
C LEU A 578 25.17 26.10 13.15
N LEU A 579 26.00 25.05 13.25
CA LEU A 579 27.35 25.12 13.84
C LEU A 579 27.40 25.75 15.25
N ASN A 580 26.29 25.72 15.97
CA ASN A 580 26.23 26.29 17.32
C ASN A 580 27.08 25.46 18.30
N ASN A 581 27.77 26.13 19.21
CA ASN A 581 28.50 25.45 20.29
C ASN A 581 27.53 24.64 21.16
N ALA A 582 27.93 23.41 21.48
CA ALA A 582 27.22 22.52 22.37
C ALA A 582 27.87 22.48 23.75
N ILE A 583 27.05 22.40 24.79
CA ILE A 583 27.43 22.26 26.19
C ILE A 583 26.64 21.08 26.73
N PHE A 584 27.31 19.98 26.98
CA PHE A 584 26.72 18.79 27.57
C PHE A 584 27.05 18.76 29.07
N THR A 585 26.03 18.80 29.92
CA THR A 585 26.18 18.80 31.38
C THR A 585 25.51 17.57 31.97
N LEU A 586 26.13 16.96 32.97
CA LEU A 586 25.59 15.86 33.76
C LEU A 586 25.30 16.31 35.18
N TYR A 587 24.19 15.82 35.73
CA TYR A 587 23.71 16.04 37.08
C TYR A 587 23.48 14.70 37.78
N ASP A 588 23.80 14.61 39.07
CA ASP A 588 23.39 13.47 39.89
C ASP A 588 21.90 13.54 40.28
N LEU A 589 21.38 12.50 40.94
CA LEU A 589 19.97 12.42 41.36
C LEU A 589 19.51 13.54 42.31
N THR A 590 20.45 14.27 42.91
CA THR A 590 20.14 15.43 43.78
C THR A 590 20.07 16.74 42.99
N GLY A 591 20.31 16.70 41.68
CA GLY A 591 20.39 17.88 40.82
C GLY A 591 21.74 18.60 40.87
N ARG A 592 22.75 18.02 41.54
CA ARG A 592 24.09 18.60 41.59
C ARG A 592 24.83 18.31 40.29
N LEU A 593 25.37 19.35 39.67
CA LEU A 593 26.23 19.25 38.49
C LEU A 593 27.48 18.42 38.82
N VAL A 594 27.73 17.37 38.04
CA VAL A 594 28.88 16.46 38.20
C VAL A 594 29.88 16.53 37.06
N LYS A 595 29.47 16.95 35.85
CA LYS A 595 30.37 17.12 34.71
C LYS A 595 29.80 18.09 33.68
N THR A 596 30.67 18.80 32.96
CA THR A 596 30.31 19.62 31.79
C THR A 596 31.36 19.40 30.70
N GLU A 597 30.92 19.28 29.46
CA GLU A 597 31.75 19.18 28.26
C GLU A 597 31.28 20.21 27.24
N ASN A 598 32.20 21.00 26.70
CA ASN A 598 31.91 21.96 25.64
C ASN A 598 32.42 21.40 24.31
N TYR A 599 31.60 21.49 23.28
CA TYR A 599 31.93 21.00 21.96
C TYR A 599 31.65 22.08 20.91
N THR A 600 32.66 22.36 20.10
CA THR A 600 32.55 23.27 18.94
C THR A 600 32.48 22.44 17.67
N PRO A 601 31.34 22.45 16.95
CA PRO A 601 31.17 21.66 15.74
C PRO A 601 32.14 22.13 14.65
N GLN A 602 32.63 21.18 13.84
CA GLN A 602 33.58 21.45 12.75
C GLN A 602 32.92 21.50 11.37
N THR A 603 31.77 20.85 11.21
CA THR A 603 30.99 20.76 9.97
C THR A 603 29.51 20.84 10.30
N GLU A 604 28.68 21.27 9.35
CA GLU A 604 27.22 21.23 9.49
C GLU A 604 26.72 19.78 9.48
N GLY A 605 25.53 19.52 10.04
CA GLY A 605 24.90 18.21 10.07
C GLY A 605 25.27 17.37 11.31
N ASN A 606 25.44 16.06 11.14
CA ASN A 606 25.62 15.12 12.25
C ASN A 606 26.95 15.37 13.00
N GLN A 607 26.83 15.69 14.27
CA GLN A 607 27.93 15.83 15.21
C GLN A 607 28.05 14.58 16.06
N HIS A 608 29.28 14.23 16.39
CA HIS A 608 29.59 13.15 17.31
C HIS A 608 30.74 13.54 18.23
N PHE A 609 30.55 13.39 19.54
CA PHE A 609 31.63 13.44 20.50
C PHE A 609 31.46 12.40 21.60
N SER A 610 32.58 12.00 22.20
CA SER A 610 32.62 11.01 23.27
C SER A 610 33.04 11.68 24.57
N LEU A 611 32.31 11.38 25.64
CA LEU A 611 32.57 11.88 26.99
C LEU A 611 32.96 10.71 27.89
N SER A 612 34.16 10.75 28.47
CA SER A 612 34.54 9.81 29.54
C SER A 612 33.75 10.13 30.81
N ILE A 613 33.29 9.11 31.52
CA ILE A 613 32.58 9.23 32.81
C ILE A 613 33.16 8.27 33.86
N ASN A 614 34.45 7.92 33.72
CA ASN A 614 35.15 6.94 34.55
C ASN A 614 35.16 7.35 36.04
N GLU A 615 35.21 8.64 36.30
CA GLU A 615 35.23 9.24 37.62
C GLU A 615 33.86 9.25 38.32
N LEU A 616 32.78 9.00 37.59
CA LEU A 616 31.43 8.97 38.13
C LEU A 616 31.14 7.62 38.78
N LYS A 617 30.46 7.65 39.94
CA LYS A 617 30.00 6.44 40.63
C LYS A 617 28.91 5.76 39.81
N THR A 618 28.72 4.47 40.02
CA THR A 618 27.59 3.72 39.45
C THR A 618 26.26 4.30 39.94
N GLY A 619 25.34 4.55 39.00
CA GLY A 619 24.08 5.23 39.28
C GLY A 619 23.46 5.89 38.04
N THR A 620 22.29 6.49 38.23
CA THR A 620 21.59 7.26 37.20
C THR A 620 21.98 8.73 37.29
N TYR A 621 22.29 9.32 36.14
CA TYR A 621 22.59 10.74 35.97
C TYR A 621 21.60 11.33 34.98
N PHE A 622 21.22 12.60 35.19
CA PHE A 622 20.47 13.37 34.21
C PHE A 622 21.43 14.21 33.40
N TYR A 623 21.21 14.36 32.11
CA TYR A 623 22.00 15.27 31.29
C TYR A 623 21.15 16.42 30.77
N THR A 624 21.82 17.55 30.55
CA THR A 624 21.37 18.61 29.66
C THR A 624 22.35 18.71 28.48
N LEU A 625 21.85 18.85 27.26
CA LEU A 625 22.64 19.25 26.10
C LEU A 625 22.11 20.61 25.63
N GLN A 626 22.88 21.66 25.83
CA GLN A 626 22.56 23.01 25.39
C GLN A 626 23.36 23.34 24.12
N VAL A 627 22.73 23.73 23.01
CA VAL A 627 23.46 23.95 21.73
C VAL A 627 23.27 25.34 21.15
N GLY A 628 23.56 26.41 21.90
CA GLY A 628 23.00 27.77 21.75
C GLY A 628 21.89 28.03 22.80
N GLU A 629 20.71 28.53 22.43
CA GLU A 629 19.50 28.66 23.28
C GLU A 629 18.70 27.38 23.69
N GLN A 630 18.25 26.50 22.78
CA GLN A 630 17.75 25.12 23.11
C GLN A 630 18.60 24.33 24.11
N THR A 631 17.89 23.65 25.00
CA THR A 631 18.39 22.68 25.97
C THR A 631 17.59 21.38 25.88
N TYR A 632 18.28 20.26 25.68
CA TYR A 632 17.70 18.91 25.64
C TYR A 632 18.02 18.17 26.93
N ASN A 633 17.07 17.39 27.44
CA ASN A 633 17.23 16.67 28.70
C ASN A 633 17.10 15.16 28.49
N GLY A 634 17.83 14.38 29.27
CA GLY A 634 17.65 12.94 29.31
C GLY A 634 18.38 12.31 30.48
N LYS A 635 18.56 10.99 30.43
CA LYS A 635 19.26 10.25 31.48
C LYS A 635 20.34 9.34 30.91
N VAL A 636 21.42 9.16 31.66
CA VAL A 636 22.47 8.17 31.42
C VAL A 636 22.59 7.28 32.64
N VAL A 637 22.60 5.96 32.43
CA VAL A 637 22.79 4.97 33.48
C VAL A 637 24.24 4.48 33.44
N LYS A 638 25.03 4.86 34.46
CA LYS A 638 26.40 4.39 34.67
C LYS A 638 26.37 3.06 35.39
N ILE A 639 26.96 2.03 34.78
CA ILE A 639 27.17 0.70 35.38
C ILE A 639 28.64 0.46 35.70
N ASN A 640 28.94 -0.55 36.52
CA ASN A 640 30.31 -1.02 36.71
C ASN A 640 30.83 -1.64 35.40
N GLN A 641 32.15 -1.61 35.21
CA GLN A 641 32.79 -2.41 34.15
C GLN A 641 32.55 -3.90 34.37
#